data_AF-A0A1H7LQK2-F1
#
_entry.id   AF-A0A1H7LQK2-F1
#
_cell.length_a   1.000
_cell.length_b   1.000
_cell.length_c   1.000
_cell.angle_alpha   90.00
_cell.angle_beta   90.00
_cell.angle_gamma   90.00
#
_symmetry.space_group_name_H-M   'P 1'
#
loop_
_entity.id
_entity.type
_entity.pdbx_description
1 polymer ?
#
loop_
_entity_poly.entity_id
_entity_poly.type
_entity_poly.pdbx_seq_one_letter_code
_entity_poly.pdbx_strand_id
1 'polypeptide(L)'
;MTLHDNDGGFSTSWKCGPNGSRGNFLARRGLYWGLNNPKTYKDYGDFYCDYDCNWQAGSSGNSRICIYGWAQNPLVEYYIIEDWKNWSPAQDSSAQYKGSVNIDGSEYKIYTSARNSYTIEGNKNFTQYISIRQNLRTKGTISVSEHFKAWESKGLKMGNLYEVAFNVEGWESDGSADVNLKMYEGKSGYTPDPEPDEPEIEGTLYSATFENGTNSWSGRGSASVASSSSKAYEGSKSLYVSGRTDNWNGGEVDVNTSTFKPGSSYSFSAMVNPTESTTVQLSMQYDQNGTTNYTQIAEGTCTAGKWSKLENTNFTIPSGASNVKMYVEAPDSLCDIYVDRAIIANKGYVASGTGAGTGTGGTSATVPSNVKMEYSSQYNQMRFTWDAVKGADKYGIAVYLAGKWRVQDSNISGTSYTTPKGLTPNMSYRVAIAARVNGKWDTAGALDSYVVVITRSYNNIQYRTPVYTNNGGNEGNNGGNNGGNNGGNNGGNNGGNNGGNNGYYVDPSKPMVAISFDDGTAQGYSGQRIIDALYKNGFHATFFYVGNWIGKPDQVRDAYSKGMEIANHTMSHPNLTERNASQIRSEYDNCASKLKSIIGAEPSKLLRLPYLASNWQVQQTLYDVPMITCAIDTQDWNGASAYQIENTIKNAANNGSLNGAIVLCHETYDNTATAMESVLPWLKSQGYQVVTISEMFAAKGKTLNGGQIYTKVS
;
A
#
# COMPACT_ATOMS: atom_id res chain seq x y z
N MET A 1 -19.12 -30.71 13.44
CA MET A 1 -17.93 -30.37 12.63
C MET A 1 -18.11 -30.98 11.26
N THR A 2 -17.99 -30.16 10.22
CA THR A 2 -18.04 -30.53 8.80
C THR A 2 -16.67 -30.22 8.21
N LEU A 3 -16.08 -31.15 7.46
CA LEU A 3 -14.76 -30.95 6.83
C LEU A 3 -14.93 -30.32 5.44
N HIS A 4 -13.99 -29.45 5.04
CA HIS A 4 -14.00 -28.80 3.71
C HIS A 4 -13.19 -29.56 2.64
N ASP A 5 -12.39 -30.54 3.09
CA ASP A 5 -11.50 -31.41 2.30
C ASP A 5 -10.31 -30.70 1.61
N ASN A 6 -9.27 -31.47 1.29
CA ASN A 6 -7.96 -31.13 0.68
C ASN A 6 -6.96 -30.24 1.45
N ASP A 7 -7.35 -29.22 2.24
CA ASP A 7 -6.34 -28.30 2.83
C ASP A 7 -6.24 -28.27 4.37
N GLY A 8 -7.18 -28.86 5.09
CA GLY A 8 -7.19 -28.85 6.57
C GLY A 8 -8.38 -28.11 7.17
N GLY A 9 -9.12 -27.34 6.37
CA GLY A 9 -10.27 -26.55 6.81
C GLY A 9 -11.47 -27.37 7.33
N PHE A 10 -12.27 -26.73 8.17
CA PHE A 10 -13.49 -27.29 8.74
C PHE A 10 -14.44 -26.18 9.24
N SER A 11 -15.73 -26.48 9.27
CA SER A 11 -16.74 -25.67 9.95
C SER A 11 -17.31 -26.42 11.13
N THR A 12 -17.77 -25.69 12.14
CA THR A 12 -18.39 -26.28 13.32
C THR A 12 -19.37 -25.33 13.97
N SER A 13 -20.35 -25.90 14.67
CA SER A 13 -21.20 -25.20 15.62
C SER A 13 -21.26 -26.02 16.90
N TRP A 14 -21.39 -25.33 18.03
CA TRP A 14 -21.49 -25.97 19.34
C TRP A 14 -22.53 -25.27 20.20
N LYS A 15 -23.04 -26.03 21.16
CA LYS A 15 -23.90 -25.54 22.24
C LYS A 15 -23.64 -26.41 23.47
N CYS A 16 -22.62 -26.06 24.23
CA CYS A 16 -22.24 -26.73 25.46
C CYS A 16 -22.67 -25.86 26.65
N GLY A 17 -23.93 -25.97 27.11
CA GLY A 17 -24.55 -25.00 28.04
C GLY A 17 -24.98 -23.70 27.32
N PRO A 18 -25.98 -22.92 27.79
CA PRO A 18 -26.89 -23.10 28.92
C PRO A 18 -28.20 -23.78 28.48
N ASN A 19 -28.38 -25.04 28.90
CA ASN A 19 -29.61 -25.84 28.90
C ASN A 19 -29.39 -27.14 29.72
N GLY A 20 -28.72 -27.04 30.89
CA GLY A 20 -28.72 -28.11 31.89
C GLY A 20 -27.52 -29.07 31.96
N SER A 21 -26.39 -28.84 31.28
CA SER A 21 -25.17 -29.63 31.52
C SER A 21 -23.89 -28.79 31.39
N ARG A 22 -22.90 -29.08 32.25
CA ARG A 22 -21.51 -28.60 32.10
C ARG A 22 -20.94 -29.28 30.86
N GLY A 23 -20.48 -28.51 29.88
CA GLY A 23 -19.98 -29.08 28.64
C GLY A 23 -18.69 -28.40 28.20
N ASN A 24 -17.75 -29.23 27.73
CA ASN A 24 -16.57 -28.79 27.01
C ASN A 24 -16.67 -29.29 25.56
N PHE A 25 -16.30 -28.45 24.61
CA PHE A 25 -16.34 -28.73 23.18
C PHE A 25 -14.99 -28.39 22.57
N LEU A 26 -14.40 -29.33 21.83
CA LEU A 26 -13.20 -29.10 21.03
C LEU A 26 -13.43 -29.65 19.62
N ALA A 27 -13.24 -28.82 18.59
CA ALA A 27 -13.14 -29.24 17.20
C ALA A 27 -11.79 -28.79 16.65
N ARG A 28 -10.99 -29.75 16.17
CA ARG A 28 -9.62 -29.49 15.76
C ARG A 28 -9.17 -30.36 14.60
N ARG A 29 -8.23 -29.82 13.81
CA ARG A 29 -7.59 -30.51 12.68
C ARG A 29 -6.12 -30.09 12.59
N GLY A 30 -5.24 -31.05 12.33
CA GLY A 30 -3.79 -30.82 12.30
C GLY A 30 -2.98 -32.10 12.20
N LEU A 31 -1.75 -32.06 12.72
CA LEU A 31 -0.79 -33.15 12.71
C LEU A 31 -0.98 -34.03 13.95
N TYR A 32 -0.93 -35.35 13.76
CA TYR A 32 -1.18 -36.33 14.81
C TYR A 32 -0.16 -37.48 14.72
N TRP A 33 0.49 -37.76 15.84
CA TRP A 33 1.45 -38.88 15.98
C TRP A 33 0.98 -39.93 16.99
N GLY A 34 0.12 -39.55 17.94
CA GLY A 34 -0.48 -40.46 18.92
C GLY A 34 0.44 -40.82 20.09
N LEU A 35 -0.03 -41.76 20.92
CA LEU A 35 0.65 -42.18 22.14
C LEU A 35 2.01 -42.84 21.84
N ASN A 36 2.99 -42.57 22.70
CA ASN A 36 4.34 -43.13 22.67
C ASN A 36 5.18 -42.71 21.46
N ASN A 37 4.86 -41.58 20.84
CA ASN A 37 5.79 -40.97 19.89
C ASN A 37 7.14 -40.70 20.58
N PRO A 38 8.28 -41.16 20.04
CA PRO A 38 9.58 -40.95 20.66
C PRO A 38 10.17 -39.57 20.37
N LYS A 39 9.55 -38.78 19.49
CA LYS A 39 10.11 -37.55 18.93
C LYS A 39 9.59 -36.29 19.62
N THR A 40 10.49 -35.38 19.93
CA THR A 40 10.20 -34.00 20.32
C THR A 40 9.98 -33.12 19.10
N TYR A 41 9.52 -31.88 19.30
CA TYR A 41 9.36 -30.93 18.20
C TYR A 41 10.68 -30.65 17.44
N LYS A 42 11.84 -30.83 18.09
CA LYS A 42 13.18 -30.65 17.49
C LYS A 42 13.57 -31.74 16.50
N ASP A 43 12.91 -32.89 16.57
CA ASP A 43 13.15 -34.04 15.68
C ASP A 43 12.37 -33.93 14.36
N TYR A 44 11.57 -32.86 14.22
CA TYR A 44 10.78 -32.53 13.04
C TYR A 44 11.25 -31.20 12.45
N GLY A 45 10.74 -30.85 11.27
CA GLY A 45 10.89 -29.50 10.74
C GLY A 45 10.06 -28.48 11.53
N ASP A 46 10.31 -27.19 11.30
CA ASP A 46 9.50 -26.15 11.93
C ASP A 46 8.02 -26.25 11.51
N PHE A 47 7.14 -26.02 12.48
CA PHE A 47 5.69 -26.10 12.34
C PHE A 47 5.09 -24.71 12.15
N TYR A 48 4.20 -24.58 11.17
CA TYR A 48 3.44 -23.37 10.88
C TYR A 48 1.97 -23.70 10.63
N CYS A 49 1.09 -22.77 10.98
CA CYS A 49 -0.34 -22.85 10.65
C CYS A 49 -0.77 -21.54 10.00
N ASP A 50 -1.11 -21.57 8.70
CA ASP A 50 -1.88 -20.49 8.10
C ASP A 50 -3.35 -20.75 8.40
N TYR A 51 -4.08 -19.75 8.86
CA TYR A 51 -5.50 -19.89 9.13
C TYR A 51 -6.27 -18.62 8.77
N ASP A 52 -7.53 -18.80 8.39
CA ASP A 52 -8.55 -17.76 8.31
C ASP A 52 -9.83 -18.33 8.92
N CYS A 53 -10.25 -17.75 10.04
CA CYS A 53 -11.33 -18.25 10.85
C CYS A 53 -12.40 -17.18 11.02
N ASN A 54 -13.55 -17.41 10.39
CA ASN A 54 -14.75 -16.65 10.69
C ASN A 54 -15.46 -17.32 11.87
N TRP A 55 -15.44 -16.71 13.05
CA TRP A 55 -16.00 -17.32 14.25
C TRP A 55 -16.76 -16.35 15.15
N GLN A 56 -17.71 -16.90 15.90
CA GLN A 56 -18.53 -16.19 16.88
C GLN A 56 -18.81 -17.10 18.07
N ALA A 57 -18.99 -16.50 19.24
CA ALA A 57 -19.42 -17.16 20.45
C ALA A 57 -20.52 -16.35 21.15
N GLY A 58 -21.39 -17.05 21.87
CA GLY A 58 -22.41 -16.46 22.73
C GLY A 58 -21.81 -15.73 23.93
N SER A 59 -22.68 -15.05 24.69
CA SER A 59 -22.29 -14.19 25.81
C SER A 59 -21.96 -14.93 27.12
N SER A 60 -21.95 -16.26 27.12
CA SER A 60 -21.69 -17.09 28.31
C SER A 60 -20.57 -18.10 28.06
N GLY A 61 -19.92 -18.54 29.14
CA GLY A 61 -18.82 -19.51 29.07
C GLY A 61 -17.52 -18.91 28.55
N ASN A 62 -16.55 -19.76 28.20
CA ASN A 62 -15.35 -19.39 27.46
C ASN A 62 -15.43 -19.93 26.04
N SER A 63 -14.86 -19.21 25.07
CA SER A 63 -14.54 -19.79 23.78
C SER A 63 -13.22 -19.24 23.26
N ARG A 64 -12.48 -20.03 22.49
CA ARG A 64 -11.18 -19.63 21.94
C ARG A 64 -10.86 -20.31 20.62
N ILE A 65 -10.03 -19.66 19.83
CA ILE A 65 -9.34 -20.23 18.68
C ILE A 65 -7.83 -20.23 18.94
N CYS A 66 -7.19 -21.37 18.69
CA CYS A 66 -5.82 -21.58 19.11
C CYS A 66 -5.14 -22.71 18.34
N ILE A 67 -3.81 -22.75 18.39
CA ILE A 67 -3.11 -24.03 18.28
C ILE A 67 -3.21 -24.74 19.61
N TYR A 68 -3.53 -26.03 19.55
CA TYR A 68 -3.71 -26.93 20.67
C TYR A 68 -2.93 -28.22 20.44
N GLY A 69 -2.45 -28.81 21.53
CA GLY A 69 -2.01 -30.20 21.49
C GLY A 69 -1.47 -30.71 22.80
N TRP A 70 -0.88 -31.90 22.71
CA TRP A 70 -0.27 -32.59 23.84
C TRP A 70 1.17 -32.98 23.53
N ALA A 71 1.97 -33.06 24.59
CA ALA A 71 3.29 -33.68 24.58
C ALA A 71 3.42 -34.65 25.77
N GLN A 72 4.24 -35.69 25.63
CA GLN A 72 4.50 -36.71 26.66
C GLN A 72 5.96 -36.61 27.14
N ASN A 73 6.21 -36.92 28.42
CA ASN A 73 7.56 -36.92 29.01
C ASN A 73 8.37 -35.61 28.85
N PRO A 74 7.91 -34.47 29.43
CA PRO A 74 6.81 -34.34 30.38
C PRO A 74 5.42 -34.30 29.74
N LEU A 75 4.40 -34.71 30.49
CA LEU A 75 3.01 -34.59 30.06
C LEU A 75 2.57 -33.12 30.14
N VAL A 76 2.33 -32.54 28.97
CA VAL A 76 1.98 -31.13 28.80
C VAL A 76 0.80 -31.02 27.85
N GLU A 77 -0.24 -30.32 28.27
CA GLU A 77 -1.25 -29.78 27.35
C GLU A 77 -0.81 -28.36 26.98
N TYR A 78 -0.95 -27.95 25.73
CA TYR A 78 -0.48 -26.63 25.36
C TYR A 78 -1.43 -25.89 24.43
N TYR A 79 -1.35 -24.56 24.52
CA TYR A 79 -2.21 -23.62 23.82
C TYR A 79 -1.39 -22.43 23.29
N ILE A 80 -1.60 -22.07 22.02
CA ILE A 80 -1.19 -20.78 21.45
C ILE A 80 -2.47 -20.09 21.01
N ILE A 81 -2.95 -19.15 21.83
CA ILE A 81 -4.28 -18.55 21.71
C ILE A 81 -4.21 -17.27 20.90
N GLU A 82 -4.96 -17.24 19.79
CA GLU A 82 -5.02 -16.10 18.87
C GLU A 82 -6.20 -15.17 19.13
N ASP A 83 -7.36 -15.72 19.51
CA ASP A 83 -8.55 -14.97 19.93
C ASP A 83 -9.36 -15.79 20.96
N TRP A 84 -10.06 -15.09 21.84
CA TRP A 84 -10.91 -15.66 22.88
C TRP A 84 -12.10 -14.75 23.17
N LYS A 85 -13.17 -15.30 23.73
CA LYS A 85 -14.39 -14.56 24.12
C LYS A 85 -14.70 -14.78 25.59
N ASN A 86 -15.34 -13.77 26.17
CA ASN A 86 -15.84 -13.70 27.55
C ASN A 86 -14.77 -13.65 28.65
N TRP A 87 -13.83 -14.60 28.74
CA TRP A 87 -12.75 -14.53 29.73
C TRP A 87 -11.44 -15.17 29.26
N SER A 88 -10.33 -14.53 29.64
CA SER A 88 -8.98 -14.96 29.25
C SER A 88 -8.49 -16.07 30.17
N PRO A 89 -7.83 -17.12 29.65
CA PRO A 89 -7.18 -18.13 30.49
C PRO A 89 -6.16 -17.58 31.48
N ALA A 90 -5.65 -16.36 31.27
CA ALA A 90 -4.80 -15.66 32.24
C ALA A 90 -5.51 -15.31 33.57
N GLN A 91 -6.85 -15.30 33.58
CA GLN A 91 -7.68 -14.99 34.75
C GLN A 91 -7.97 -16.22 35.62
N ASP A 92 -7.57 -17.43 35.18
CA ASP A 92 -7.69 -18.64 35.99
C ASP A 92 -6.76 -18.55 37.20
N SER A 93 -7.24 -18.91 38.39
CA SER A 93 -6.45 -18.82 39.63
C SER A 93 -5.20 -19.70 39.64
N SER A 94 -5.17 -20.74 38.81
CA SER A 94 -4.02 -21.61 38.62
C SER A 94 -3.01 -21.07 37.61
N ALA A 95 -3.35 -20.01 36.85
CA ALA A 95 -2.46 -19.41 35.87
C ALA A 95 -1.31 -18.67 36.55
N GLN A 96 -0.09 -18.90 36.06
CA GLN A 96 1.14 -18.31 36.56
C GLN A 96 1.91 -17.72 35.39
N TYR A 97 2.10 -16.41 35.40
CA TYR A 97 2.84 -15.69 34.35
C TYR A 97 4.32 -16.10 34.35
N LYS A 98 4.88 -16.30 33.15
CA LYS A 98 6.28 -16.75 32.93
C LYS A 98 7.09 -15.79 32.05
N GLY A 99 6.52 -14.66 31.66
CA GLY A 99 7.15 -13.68 30.78
C GLY A 99 6.42 -13.57 29.44
N SER A 100 7.03 -12.87 28.49
CA SER A 100 6.49 -12.70 27.15
C SER A 100 7.53 -12.97 26.06
N VAL A 101 7.05 -13.01 24.81
CA VAL A 101 7.85 -13.13 23.59
C VAL A 101 7.14 -12.40 22.45
N ASN A 102 7.88 -11.77 21.54
CA ASN A 102 7.32 -11.19 20.33
C ASN A 102 7.45 -12.19 19.17
N ILE A 103 6.32 -12.67 18.66
CA ILE A 103 6.22 -13.64 17.57
C ILE A 103 5.04 -13.19 16.68
N ASP A 104 5.14 -13.37 15.36
CA ASP A 104 4.05 -13.11 14.41
C ASP A 104 3.33 -11.75 14.61
N GLY A 105 4.09 -10.67 14.82
CA GLY A 105 3.54 -9.32 14.98
C GLY A 105 2.89 -9.00 16.34
N SER A 106 2.93 -9.90 17.32
CA SER A 106 2.35 -9.70 18.66
C SER A 106 3.33 -9.99 19.78
N GLU A 107 3.17 -9.27 20.89
CA GLU A 107 3.54 -9.83 22.19
C GLU A 107 2.61 -11.01 22.52
N TYR A 108 3.19 -12.14 22.90
CA TYR A 108 2.47 -13.23 23.55
C TYR A 108 2.87 -13.29 25.01
N LYS A 109 1.88 -13.18 25.90
CA LYS A 109 2.10 -13.43 27.33
C LYS A 109 2.04 -14.93 27.58
N ILE A 110 3.09 -15.45 28.21
CA ILE A 110 3.28 -16.88 28.47
C ILE A 110 2.87 -17.18 29.91
N TYR A 111 2.04 -18.21 30.08
CA TYR A 111 1.57 -18.70 31.36
C TYR A 111 1.76 -20.21 31.49
N THR A 112 1.85 -20.67 32.72
CA THR A 112 1.61 -22.08 33.07
C THR A 112 0.35 -22.19 33.91
N SER A 113 -0.41 -23.27 33.78
CA SER A 113 -1.52 -23.58 34.69
C SER A 113 -1.44 -25.05 35.13
N ALA A 114 -1.46 -25.30 36.43
CA ALA A 114 -1.47 -26.66 36.97
C ALA A 114 -2.90 -27.23 36.96
N ARG A 115 -3.09 -28.43 36.40
CA ARG A 115 -4.39 -29.09 36.26
C ARG A 115 -4.36 -30.51 36.80
N ASN A 116 -5.53 -30.99 37.22
CA ASN A 116 -5.81 -32.39 37.55
C ASN A 116 -7.13 -32.78 36.88
N SER A 117 -7.06 -33.44 35.73
CA SER A 117 -8.23 -33.73 34.89
C SER A 117 -7.92 -34.85 33.88
N TYR A 118 -8.90 -35.15 33.02
CA TYR A 118 -8.73 -36.04 31.88
C TYR A 118 -7.61 -35.56 30.94
N THR A 119 -6.71 -36.48 30.59
CA THR A 119 -5.61 -36.28 29.64
C THR A 119 -5.63 -37.38 28.58
N ILE A 120 -4.74 -37.28 27.59
CA ILE A 120 -4.45 -38.34 26.62
C ILE A 120 -3.94 -39.65 27.26
N GLU A 121 -3.50 -39.61 28.52
CA GLU A 121 -3.00 -40.78 29.27
C GLU A 121 -3.89 -41.13 30.49
N GLY A 122 -5.15 -40.70 30.48
CA GLY A 122 -6.10 -40.88 31.60
C GLY A 122 -6.08 -39.73 32.62
N ASN A 123 -6.83 -39.85 33.71
CA ASN A 123 -6.97 -38.79 34.70
C ASN A 123 -5.71 -38.66 35.57
N LYS A 124 -5.00 -37.52 35.51
CA LYS A 124 -3.79 -37.26 36.31
C LYS A 124 -3.46 -35.77 36.37
N ASN A 125 -2.43 -35.43 37.15
CA ASN A 125 -1.86 -34.10 37.21
C ASN A 125 -1.02 -33.82 35.96
N PHE A 126 -1.16 -32.61 35.40
CA PHE A 126 -0.35 -32.12 34.29
C PHE A 126 -0.24 -30.60 34.34
N THR A 127 0.64 -30.03 33.51
CA THR A 127 0.78 -28.58 33.37
C THR A 127 0.33 -28.16 31.98
N GLN A 128 -0.45 -27.08 31.91
CA GLN A 128 -0.79 -26.38 30.69
C GLN A 128 0.28 -25.33 30.38
N TYR A 129 0.80 -25.30 29.14
CA TYR A 129 1.62 -24.18 28.64
C TYR A 129 0.78 -23.31 27.71
N ILE A 130 0.74 -22.01 27.98
CA ILE A 130 -0.22 -21.12 27.32
C ILE A 130 0.51 -19.88 26.82
N SER A 131 0.52 -19.66 25.52
CA SER A 131 0.84 -18.37 24.91
C SER A 131 -0.46 -17.65 24.59
N ILE A 132 -0.65 -16.41 25.05
CA ILE A 132 -1.85 -15.61 24.78
C ILE A 132 -1.46 -14.37 23.98
N ARG A 133 -1.94 -14.26 22.74
CA ARG A 133 -1.74 -13.10 21.88
C ARG A 133 -2.33 -11.85 22.54
N GLN A 134 -1.65 -10.71 22.45
CA GLN A 134 -2.15 -9.46 23.03
C GLN A 134 -2.98 -8.64 22.02
N ASN A 135 -2.61 -8.62 20.73
CA ASN A 135 -3.47 -8.12 19.64
C ASN A 135 -4.25 -9.28 19.01
N LEU A 136 -5.40 -9.62 19.58
CA LEU A 136 -6.19 -10.77 19.15
C LEU A 136 -6.52 -10.69 17.64
N ARG A 137 -6.46 -11.84 16.95
CA ARG A 137 -6.75 -11.93 15.51
C ARG A 137 -7.42 -13.25 15.15
N THR A 138 -8.13 -13.24 14.03
CA THR A 138 -8.88 -14.41 13.55
C THR A 138 -8.35 -14.99 12.24
N LYS A 139 -7.23 -14.45 11.73
CA LYS A 139 -6.53 -14.95 10.54
C LYS A 139 -5.04 -14.59 10.59
N GLY A 140 -4.21 -15.33 9.86
CA GLY A 140 -2.76 -15.11 9.69
C GLY A 140 -1.95 -16.39 9.80
N THR A 141 -0.63 -16.28 9.89
CA THR A 141 0.27 -17.41 10.14
C THR A 141 0.68 -17.48 11.62
N ILE A 142 0.63 -18.68 12.21
CA ILE A 142 1.13 -18.99 13.55
C ILE A 142 2.43 -19.80 13.43
N SER A 143 3.54 -19.22 13.89
CA SER A 143 4.87 -19.83 13.95
C SER A 143 5.01 -20.75 15.17
N VAL A 144 4.32 -21.89 15.14
CA VAL A 144 4.17 -22.82 16.28
C VAL A 144 5.51 -23.21 16.92
N SER A 145 6.53 -23.52 16.10
CA SER A 145 7.86 -23.87 16.62
C SER A 145 8.53 -22.73 17.41
N GLU A 146 8.28 -21.47 17.07
CA GLU A 146 8.85 -20.33 17.80
C GLU A 146 8.25 -20.22 19.21
N HIS A 147 6.97 -20.57 19.38
CA HIS A 147 6.38 -20.67 20.72
C HIS A 147 6.99 -21.80 21.54
N PHE A 148 7.26 -22.96 20.94
CA PHE A 148 7.93 -24.07 21.62
C PHE A 148 9.34 -23.68 22.08
N LYS A 149 10.11 -23.00 21.21
CA LYS A 149 11.44 -22.43 21.53
C LYS A 149 11.32 -21.39 22.66
N ALA A 150 10.32 -20.51 22.60
CA ALA A 150 10.08 -19.48 23.61
C ALA A 150 9.74 -20.09 24.97
N TRP A 151 8.92 -21.13 25.03
CA TRP A 151 8.60 -21.86 26.25
C TRP A 151 9.85 -22.50 26.86
N GLU A 152 10.65 -23.22 26.08
CA GLU A 152 11.89 -23.82 26.57
C GLU A 152 12.90 -22.76 27.06
N SER A 153 12.95 -21.58 26.41
CA SER A 153 13.79 -20.45 26.87
C SER A 153 13.38 -19.92 28.26
N LYS A 154 12.14 -20.17 28.67
CA LYS A 154 11.59 -19.83 30.00
C LYS A 154 11.61 -21.02 30.96
N GLY A 155 12.33 -22.10 30.63
CA GLY A 155 12.44 -23.31 31.45
C GLY A 155 11.23 -24.25 31.36
N LEU A 156 10.31 -24.02 30.41
CA LEU A 156 9.12 -24.86 30.20
C LEU A 156 9.48 -25.94 29.17
N LYS A 157 9.97 -27.08 29.66
CA LYS A 157 10.46 -28.17 28.81
C LYS A 157 9.32 -28.81 28.01
N MET A 158 9.42 -28.80 26.68
CA MET A 158 8.51 -29.55 25.81
C MET A 158 8.85 -31.05 25.84
N GLY A 159 7.81 -31.88 25.79
CA GLY A 159 7.92 -33.33 25.68
C GLY A 159 7.91 -33.83 24.23
N ASN A 160 7.74 -35.14 24.08
CA ASN A 160 7.52 -35.80 22.81
C ASN A 160 6.13 -35.47 22.28
N LEU A 161 6.01 -35.04 21.02
CA LEU A 161 4.74 -34.54 20.48
C LEU A 161 3.70 -35.65 20.31
N TYR A 162 2.48 -35.41 20.77
CA TYR A 162 1.31 -36.27 20.53
C TYR A 162 0.47 -35.75 19.36
N GLU A 163 0.18 -34.45 19.35
CA GLU A 163 -0.55 -33.74 18.29
C GLU A 163 -0.13 -32.27 18.24
N VAL A 164 -0.31 -31.62 17.08
CA VAL A 164 -0.27 -30.16 16.87
C VAL A 164 -1.45 -29.82 15.96
N ALA A 165 -2.48 -29.15 16.47
CA ALA A 165 -3.70 -28.90 15.71
C ALA A 165 -4.30 -27.51 15.95
N PHE A 166 -4.86 -26.91 14.89
CA PHE A 166 -5.71 -25.74 15.06
C PHE A 166 -7.05 -26.18 15.66
N ASN A 167 -7.50 -25.47 16.68
CA ASN A 167 -8.58 -25.86 17.58
C ASN A 167 -9.54 -24.71 17.86
N VAL A 168 -10.82 -24.98 17.68
CA VAL A 168 -11.95 -24.18 18.17
C VAL A 168 -12.45 -24.86 19.45
N GLU A 169 -12.35 -24.17 20.58
CA GLU A 169 -12.78 -24.67 21.88
C GLU A 169 -13.88 -23.80 22.51
N GLY A 170 -14.86 -24.46 23.12
CA GLY A 170 -15.96 -23.84 23.85
C GLY A 170 -16.21 -24.54 25.18
N TRP A 171 -16.13 -23.79 26.28
CA TRP A 171 -16.47 -24.24 27.63
C TRP A 171 -17.72 -23.52 28.11
N GLU A 172 -18.78 -24.25 28.47
CA GLU A 172 -20.04 -23.67 28.98
C GLU A 172 -20.61 -22.54 28.07
N SER A 173 -20.40 -22.68 26.75
CA SER A 173 -20.69 -21.67 25.72
C SER A 173 -21.44 -22.25 24.52
N ASP A 174 -21.88 -21.37 23.63
CA ASP A 174 -22.40 -21.71 22.31
C ASP A 174 -21.71 -20.85 21.25
N GLY A 175 -21.71 -21.31 20.01
CA GLY A 175 -21.08 -20.57 18.92
C GLY A 175 -20.93 -21.35 17.63
N SER A 176 -20.26 -20.73 16.67
CA SER A 176 -19.92 -21.33 15.38
C SER A 176 -18.60 -20.78 14.86
N ALA A 177 -17.88 -21.62 14.13
CA ALA A 177 -16.65 -21.23 13.45
C ALA A 177 -16.60 -21.88 12.07
N ASP A 178 -16.10 -21.14 11.10
CA ASP A 178 -15.76 -21.59 9.76
C ASP A 178 -14.27 -21.34 9.55
N VAL A 179 -13.49 -22.41 9.39
CA VAL A 179 -12.03 -22.37 9.44
C VAL A 179 -11.46 -22.84 8.11
N ASN A 180 -10.76 -21.95 7.43
CA ASN A 180 -9.80 -22.30 6.39
C ASN A 180 -8.43 -22.38 7.05
N LEU A 181 -7.70 -23.48 6.87
CA LEU A 181 -6.37 -23.61 7.45
C LEU A 181 -5.49 -24.48 6.59
N LYS A 182 -4.18 -24.28 6.72
CA LYS A 182 -3.14 -25.14 6.19
C LYS A 182 -2.02 -25.30 7.20
N MET A 183 -1.73 -26.54 7.56
CA MET A 183 -0.70 -26.90 8.54
C MET A 183 0.54 -27.42 7.81
N TYR A 184 1.72 -26.95 8.20
CA TYR A 184 2.99 -27.30 7.57
C TYR A 184 3.95 -27.97 8.54
N GLU A 185 4.69 -28.95 8.03
CA GLU A 185 5.88 -29.56 8.65
C GLU A 185 6.99 -29.60 7.59
N GLY A 186 8.13 -28.94 7.83
CA GLY A 186 9.37 -29.25 7.07
C GLY A 186 9.74 -28.44 5.83
N LYS A 187 9.86 -27.10 5.93
CA LYS A 187 10.76 -26.34 5.03
C LYS A 187 11.61 -25.32 5.81
N SER A 188 12.92 -25.52 5.81
CA SER A 188 13.86 -24.41 6.02
C SER A 188 13.67 -23.43 4.85
N GLY A 189 13.23 -22.21 5.15
CA GLY A 189 12.96 -21.16 4.15
C GLY A 189 11.48 -20.84 3.88
N TYR A 190 10.54 -21.29 4.73
CA TYR A 190 9.17 -20.76 4.74
C TYR A 190 9.18 -19.39 5.44
N THR A 191 8.89 -18.32 4.70
CA THR A 191 8.50 -17.03 5.27
C THR A 191 7.01 -17.11 5.61
N PRO A 192 6.59 -16.85 6.86
CA PRO A 192 5.18 -16.70 7.21
C PRO A 192 4.48 -15.79 6.20
N ASP A 193 3.24 -16.11 5.82
CA ASP A 193 2.40 -15.13 5.15
C ASP A 193 2.26 -13.96 6.13
N PRO A 194 2.63 -12.71 5.75
CA PRO A 194 2.51 -11.58 6.64
C PRO A 194 1.09 -11.52 7.21
N GLU A 195 0.99 -11.09 8.48
CA GLU A 195 -0.29 -10.63 9.05
C GLU A 195 -0.99 -9.80 7.96
N PRO A 196 -2.28 -10.02 7.66
CA PRO A 196 -2.93 -9.36 6.54
C PRO A 196 -2.63 -7.89 6.66
N ASP A 197 -1.82 -7.38 5.73
CA ASP A 197 -1.28 -6.03 5.82
C ASP A 197 -2.50 -5.14 6.04
N GLU A 198 -2.45 -4.34 7.10
CA GLU A 198 -3.36 -3.19 7.13
C GLU A 198 -3.17 -2.45 5.83
N PRO A 199 -4.25 -1.96 5.20
CA PRO A 199 -4.16 -1.38 3.88
C PRO A 199 -2.99 -0.39 3.87
N GLU A 200 -1.94 -0.70 3.09
CA GLU A 200 -0.75 0.15 3.03
C GLU A 200 -1.24 1.54 2.66
N ILE A 201 -1.06 2.50 3.56
CA ILE A 201 -1.40 3.88 3.25
C ILE A 201 -0.30 4.35 2.29
N GLU A 202 -0.65 4.51 1.02
CA GLU A 202 0.30 4.85 -0.04
C GLU A 202 1.17 6.06 0.35
N GLY A 203 2.49 5.91 0.19
CA GLY A 203 3.47 6.95 0.55
C GLY A 203 3.91 6.94 2.02
N THR A 204 3.39 6.02 2.83
CA THR A 204 3.83 5.83 4.22
C THR A 204 4.88 4.72 4.35
N LEU A 205 5.73 4.84 5.37
CA LEU A 205 6.76 3.86 5.74
C LEU A 205 6.31 2.99 6.93
N TYR A 206 5.31 3.46 7.66
CA TYR A 206 4.60 2.79 8.74
C TYR A 206 3.19 3.39 8.80
N SER A 207 2.18 2.55 8.98
CA SER A 207 0.80 2.97 9.22
C SER A 207 0.10 2.04 10.21
N ALA A 208 -0.79 2.62 11.01
CA ALA A 208 -1.71 1.91 11.89
C ALA A 208 -3.12 2.50 11.75
N THR A 209 -4.02 1.70 11.20
CA THR A 209 -5.48 1.94 11.08
C THR A 209 -6.27 1.20 12.16
N PHE A 210 -5.65 0.26 12.89
CA PHE A 210 -6.25 -0.45 14.03
C PHE A 210 -7.45 -1.33 13.69
N GLU A 211 -7.63 -1.66 12.41
CA GLU A 211 -8.63 -2.59 11.90
C GLU A 211 -8.35 -4.02 12.37
N ASN A 212 -7.05 -4.36 12.46
CA ASN A 212 -6.52 -5.66 12.83
C ASN A 212 -5.80 -5.63 14.20
N GLY A 213 -6.42 -4.97 15.19
CA GLY A 213 -5.93 -4.96 16.58
C GLY A 213 -5.29 -3.63 16.96
N THR A 214 -4.20 -3.66 17.72
CA THR A 214 -3.56 -2.43 18.22
C THR A 214 -2.32 -2.01 17.41
N ASN A 215 -1.94 -2.71 16.34
CA ASN A 215 -0.73 -2.43 15.55
C ASN A 215 0.55 -2.30 16.41
N SER A 216 0.68 -3.18 17.41
CA SER A 216 1.76 -3.16 18.41
C SER A 216 1.78 -1.93 19.32
N TRP A 217 0.75 -1.06 19.27
CA TRP A 217 0.57 -0.03 20.28
C TRP A 217 0.25 -0.66 21.63
N SER A 218 0.82 -0.07 22.67
CA SER A 218 0.68 -0.48 24.06
C SER A 218 0.36 0.72 24.93
N GLY A 219 -0.08 0.46 26.17
CA GLY A 219 -0.32 1.50 27.15
C GLY A 219 0.97 2.09 27.69
N ARG A 220 1.05 3.42 27.69
CA ARG A 220 2.13 4.19 28.32
C ARG A 220 1.75 4.58 29.74
N GLY A 221 2.64 4.28 30.69
CA GLY A 221 2.37 4.51 32.11
C GLY A 221 1.25 3.60 32.61
N SER A 222 0.23 4.17 33.25
CA SER A 222 -0.95 3.41 33.72
C SER A 222 -1.96 3.08 32.62
N ALA A 223 -1.81 3.67 31.43
CA ALA A 223 -2.83 3.60 30.40
C ALA A 223 -3.01 2.15 29.90
N SER A 224 -4.22 1.85 29.45
CA SER A 224 -4.56 0.62 28.72
C SER A 224 -4.97 0.98 27.30
N VAL A 225 -4.67 0.09 26.35
CA VAL A 225 -5.06 0.27 24.95
C VAL A 225 -5.85 -0.94 24.45
N ALA A 226 -6.84 -0.69 23.59
CA ALA A 226 -7.61 -1.74 22.92
C ALA A 226 -8.06 -1.25 21.54
N SER A 227 -8.25 -2.17 20.60
CA SER A 227 -8.97 -1.86 19.35
C SER A 227 -10.45 -1.68 19.68
N SER A 228 -11.08 -0.61 19.18
CA SER A 228 -12.44 -0.22 19.49
C SER A 228 -13.21 0.16 18.23
N SER A 229 -14.42 -0.39 18.08
CA SER A 229 -15.37 0.01 17.03
C SER A 229 -16.29 1.17 17.44
N SER A 230 -16.11 1.75 18.64
CA SER A 230 -16.98 2.83 19.12
C SER A 230 -16.79 4.13 18.34
N LYS A 231 -15.57 4.37 17.87
CA LYS A 231 -15.21 5.48 17.00
C LYS A 231 -14.15 4.98 16.03
N ALA A 232 -14.24 5.40 14.77
CA ALA A 232 -13.21 5.19 13.75
C ALA A 232 -13.13 6.46 12.89
N TYR A 233 -11.93 6.81 12.44
CA TYR A 233 -11.70 7.84 11.45
C TYR A 233 -11.63 7.22 10.06
N GLU A 234 -10.82 6.18 9.92
CA GLU A 234 -10.65 5.37 8.73
C GLU A 234 -11.07 3.95 9.07
N GLY A 235 -11.74 3.26 8.14
CA GLY A 235 -12.25 1.91 8.40
C GLY A 235 -13.35 1.88 9.46
N SER A 236 -13.28 0.88 10.35
CA SER A 236 -14.32 0.49 11.29
C SER A 236 -13.88 0.47 12.75
N LYS A 237 -12.58 0.61 13.03
CA LYS A 237 -12.01 0.60 14.37
C LYS A 237 -10.98 1.71 14.56
N SER A 238 -10.60 1.94 15.82
CA SER A 238 -9.48 2.79 16.20
C SER A 238 -8.85 2.28 17.49
N LEU A 239 -7.69 2.79 17.85
CA LEU A 239 -7.08 2.54 19.16
C LEU A 239 -7.79 3.37 20.23
N TYR A 240 -8.38 2.71 21.23
CA TYR A 240 -8.92 3.35 22.41
C TYR A 240 -7.90 3.31 23.54
N VAL A 241 -7.42 4.49 23.95
CA VAL A 241 -6.48 4.70 25.06
C VAL A 241 -7.28 5.15 26.29
N SER A 242 -7.19 4.40 27.38
CA SER A 242 -7.97 4.64 28.61
C SER A 242 -7.17 4.41 29.88
N GLY A 243 -7.75 4.68 31.04
CA GLY A 243 -7.11 4.41 32.34
C GLY A 243 -5.91 5.29 32.64
N ARG A 244 -5.87 6.50 32.05
CA ARG A 244 -4.80 7.49 32.25
C ARG A 244 -4.92 8.12 33.64
N THR A 245 -3.92 7.92 34.50
CA THR A 245 -3.84 8.54 35.84
C THR A 245 -2.96 9.78 35.89
N ASP A 246 -2.13 10.00 34.89
CA ASP A 246 -1.26 11.17 34.74
C ASP A 246 -1.31 11.71 33.30
N ASN A 247 -1.05 13.00 33.12
CA ASN A 247 -1.22 13.67 31.81
C ASN A 247 -0.26 13.14 30.72
N TRP A 248 0.86 12.53 31.11
CA TRP A 248 1.83 11.90 30.20
C TRP A 248 1.50 10.43 29.85
N ASN A 249 0.50 9.83 30.51
CA ASN A 249 0.03 8.48 30.17
C ASN A 249 -0.70 8.54 28.82
N GLY A 250 -0.67 7.44 28.06
CA GLY A 250 -1.09 7.49 26.66
C GLY A 250 -1.01 6.15 25.94
N GLY A 251 -1.09 6.18 24.61
CA GLY A 251 -0.75 5.03 23.76
C GLY A 251 0.65 5.22 23.18
N GLU A 252 1.48 4.18 23.14
CA GLU A 252 2.83 4.23 22.58
C GLU A 252 3.14 3.06 21.64
N VAL A 253 4.05 3.28 20.69
CA VAL A 253 4.60 2.26 19.80
C VAL A 253 6.10 2.47 19.60
N ASP A 254 6.84 1.37 19.45
CA ASP A 254 8.27 1.41 19.11
C ASP A 254 8.48 1.89 17.66
N VAL A 255 9.44 2.80 17.48
CA VAL A 255 9.89 3.26 16.16
C VAL A 255 11.13 2.46 15.78
N ASN A 256 11.00 1.62 14.74
CA ASN A 256 12.10 0.78 14.29
C ASN A 256 13.24 1.63 13.69
N THR A 257 14.29 1.85 14.48
CA THR A 257 15.46 2.67 14.07
C THR A 257 16.31 2.04 12.95
N SER A 258 16.07 0.77 12.60
CA SER A 258 16.65 0.17 11.40
C SER A 258 15.97 0.67 10.12
N THR A 259 14.72 1.10 10.20
CA THR A 259 13.96 1.74 9.11
C THR A 259 14.03 3.26 9.22
N PHE A 260 13.75 3.80 10.40
CA PHE A 260 13.72 5.23 10.70
C PHE A 260 15.03 5.67 11.32
N LYS A 261 15.99 6.04 10.48
CA LYS A 261 17.38 6.30 10.89
C LYS A 261 17.47 7.54 11.78
N PRO A 262 18.01 7.41 13.00
CA PRO A 262 18.40 8.56 13.82
C PRO A 262 19.28 9.55 13.04
N GLY A 263 18.97 10.84 13.12
CA GLY A 263 19.57 11.92 12.33
C GLY A 263 18.86 12.20 10.99
N SER A 264 17.88 11.39 10.59
CA SER A 264 17.07 11.62 9.39
C SER A 264 15.71 12.23 9.74
N SER A 265 15.12 12.93 8.78
CA SER A 265 13.79 13.55 8.92
C SER A 265 12.70 12.73 8.26
N TYR A 266 11.54 12.69 8.89
CA TYR A 266 10.36 11.95 8.44
C TYR A 266 9.10 12.79 8.67
N SER A 267 7.99 12.37 8.06
CA SER A 267 6.66 12.87 8.40
C SER A 267 6.04 11.95 9.45
N PHE A 268 5.42 12.53 10.47
CA PHE A 268 4.69 11.81 11.52
C PHE A 268 3.30 12.41 11.66
N SER A 269 2.27 11.58 11.75
CA SER A 269 0.91 12.05 11.99
C SER A 269 0.04 11.04 12.72
N ALA A 270 -1.03 11.51 13.35
CA ALA A 270 -2.10 10.68 13.88
C ALA A 270 -3.43 11.45 13.86
N MET A 271 -4.54 10.74 13.66
CA MET A 271 -5.89 11.26 13.91
C MET A 271 -6.26 10.95 15.35
N VAL A 272 -6.72 11.95 16.08
CA VAL A 272 -7.08 11.83 17.50
C VAL A 272 -8.48 12.35 17.78
N ASN A 273 -9.19 11.70 18.69
CA ASN A 273 -10.54 12.08 19.12
C ASN A 273 -10.64 11.89 20.64
N PRO A 274 -10.28 12.91 21.44
CA PRO A 274 -10.39 12.82 22.89
C PRO A 274 -11.85 12.81 23.33
N THR A 275 -12.13 12.24 24.51
CA THR A 275 -13.48 12.25 25.10
C THR A 275 -13.87 13.60 25.71
N GLU A 276 -12.89 14.48 25.93
CA GLU A 276 -13.07 15.87 26.37
C GLU A 276 -12.32 16.82 25.43
N SER A 277 -12.79 18.07 25.32
CA SER A 277 -12.09 19.08 24.50
C SER A 277 -10.83 19.52 25.25
N THR A 278 -9.66 19.20 24.69
CA THR A 278 -8.37 19.42 25.34
C THR A 278 -7.25 19.50 24.29
N THR A 279 -6.05 19.90 24.71
CA THR A 279 -4.84 19.75 23.92
C THR A 279 -4.44 18.27 23.87
N VAL A 280 -4.18 17.75 22.67
CA VAL A 280 -3.60 16.42 22.47
C VAL A 280 -2.27 16.59 21.73
N GLN A 281 -1.28 15.80 22.14
CA GLN A 281 0.10 15.88 21.67
C GLN A 281 0.56 14.53 21.14
N LEU A 282 1.29 14.58 20.01
CA LEU A 282 2.08 13.49 19.48
C LEU A 282 3.55 13.76 19.87
N SER A 283 4.18 12.79 20.52
CA SER A 283 5.48 12.94 21.16
C SER A 283 6.42 11.79 20.83
N MET A 284 7.72 12.01 21.05
CA MET A 284 8.78 11.03 20.88
C MET A 284 9.59 10.87 22.16
N GLN A 285 9.80 9.64 22.58
CA GLN A 285 10.81 9.26 23.58
C GLN A 285 12.02 8.67 22.88
N TYR A 286 13.22 8.93 23.38
CA TYR A 286 14.44 8.29 22.90
C TYR A 286 15.56 8.35 23.94
N ASP A 287 16.44 7.35 23.94
CA ASP A 287 17.67 7.34 24.71
C ASP A 287 18.82 7.93 23.88
N GLN A 288 19.55 8.87 24.47
CA GLN A 288 20.74 9.49 23.87
C GLN A 288 21.77 9.77 24.96
N ASN A 289 23.03 9.38 24.70
CA ASN A 289 24.14 9.55 25.66
C ASN A 289 23.82 9.01 27.07
N GLY A 290 23.10 7.88 27.15
CA GLY A 290 22.72 7.24 28.42
C GLY A 290 21.58 7.92 29.19
N THR A 291 20.91 8.92 28.59
CA THR A 291 19.76 9.62 29.19
C THR A 291 18.52 9.44 28.33
N THR A 292 17.37 9.19 28.94
CA THR A 292 16.07 9.20 28.26
C THR A 292 15.59 10.64 28.07
N ASN A 293 15.26 10.99 26.84
CA ASN A 293 14.83 12.31 26.41
C ASN A 293 13.43 12.23 25.80
N TYR A 294 12.73 13.37 25.81
CA TYR A 294 11.38 13.53 25.29
C TYR A 294 11.34 14.75 24.41
N THR A 295 10.63 14.65 23.28
CA THR A 295 10.42 15.79 22.40
C THR A 295 9.04 15.72 21.79
N GLN A 296 8.43 16.88 21.63
CA GLN A 296 7.16 17.03 20.95
C GLN A 296 7.35 16.88 19.44
N ILE A 297 6.49 16.08 18.80
CA ILE A 297 6.41 15.97 17.34
C ILE A 297 5.39 16.99 16.81
N ALA A 298 4.16 16.95 17.36
CA ALA A 298 3.05 17.83 16.99
C ALA A 298 2.07 17.98 18.16
N GLU A 299 1.27 19.05 18.17
CA GLU A 299 0.13 19.24 19.10
C GLU A 299 -1.07 19.84 18.38
N GLY A 300 -2.24 19.75 19.00
CA GLY A 300 -3.44 20.44 18.56
C GLY A 300 -4.50 20.53 19.65
N THR A 301 -5.23 21.64 19.67
CA THR A 301 -6.45 21.77 20.48
C THR A 301 -7.58 20.99 19.83
N CYS A 302 -7.95 19.88 20.44
CA CYS A 302 -8.91 18.92 19.90
C CYS A 302 -10.28 19.11 20.55
N THR A 303 -11.35 18.95 19.75
CA THR A 303 -12.73 19.02 20.26
C THR A 303 -13.24 17.63 20.61
N ALA A 304 -13.87 17.48 21.78
CA ALA A 304 -14.48 16.22 22.20
C ALA A 304 -15.37 15.63 21.10
N GLY A 305 -15.21 14.34 20.82
CA GLY A 305 -16.05 13.63 19.85
C GLY A 305 -15.72 13.91 18.37
N LYS A 306 -14.78 14.80 18.05
CA LYS A 306 -14.35 15.09 16.67
C LYS A 306 -12.93 14.62 16.42
N TRP A 307 -12.70 14.05 15.25
CA TRP A 307 -11.35 13.69 14.79
C TRP A 307 -10.56 14.94 14.44
N SER A 308 -9.35 15.02 14.99
CA SER A 308 -8.39 16.10 14.80
C SER A 308 -7.07 15.50 14.33
N LYS A 309 -6.44 16.09 13.30
CA LYS A 309 -5.13 15.64 12.82
C LYS A 309 -4.00 16.30 13.61
N LEU A 310 -3.08 15.50 14.14
CA LEU A 310 -1.76 15.92 14.62
C LEU A 310 -0.73 15.55 13.55
N GLU A 311 0.14 16.48 13.15
CA GLU A 311 1.07 16.24 12.04
C GLU A 311 2.34 17.10 12.13
N ASN A 312 3.48 16.49 11.81
CA ASN A 312 4.72 17.17 11.51
C ASN A 312 5.39 16.49 10.32
N THR A 313 5.43 17.18 9.18
CA THR A 313 5.91 16.59 7.92
C THR A 313 7.43 16.56 7.78
N ASN A 314 8.17 17.11 8.75
CA ASN A 314 9.63 17.23 8.68
C ASN A 314 10.26 17.14 10.09
N PHE A 315 9.82 16.15 10.87
CA PHE A 315 10.40 15.89 12.18
C PHE A 315 11.70 15.09 12.04
N THR A 316 12.78 15.55 12.68
CA THR A 316 14.08 14.87 12.65
C THR A 316 14.25 14.02 13.90
N ILE A 317 14.39 12.71 13.73
CA ILE A 317 14.75 11.83 14.84
C ILE A 317 16.16 12.24 15.29
N PRO A 318 16.41 12.53 16.58
CA PRO A 318 17.72 13.01 17.03
C PRO A 318 18.86 12.07 16.67
N SER A 319 20.01 12.62 16.26
CA SER A 319 21.15 11.81 15.85
C SER A 319 21.71 10.97 17.01
N GLY A 320 21.95 9.68 16.77
CA GLY A 320 22.41 8.76 17.81
C GLY A 320 21.31 8.33 18.80
N ALA A 321 20.05 8.67 18.54
CA ALA A 321 18.92 8.18 19.33
C ALA A 321 18.79 6.65 19.25
N SER A 322 18.42 6.03 20.37
CA SER A 322 18.10 4.61 20.51
C SER A 322 16.84 4.45 21.35
N ASN A 323 16.23 3.25 21.41
CA ASN A 323 14.99 3.01 22.16
C ASN A 323 13.89 4.05 21.83
N VAL A 324 13.72 4.32 20.54
CA VAL A 324 12.86 5.39 20.04
C VAL A 324 11.40 4.92 20.06
N LYS A 325 10.52 5.70 20.67
CA LYS A 325 9.08 5.45 20.73
C LYS A 325 8.31 6.68 20.29
N MET A 326 7.20 6.47 19.57
CA MET A 326 6.20 7.50 19.31
C MET A 326 5.00 7.25 20.21
N TYR A 327 4.40 8.31 20.75
CA TYR A 327 3.25 8.17 21.64
C TYR A 327 2.30 9.37 21.58
N VAL A 328 1.04 9.15 21.93
CA VAL A 328 -0.01 10.18 22.02
C VAL A 328 -0.37 10.41 23.48
N GLU A 329 -0.44 11.67 23.89
CA GLU A 329 -0.77 12.11 25.25
C GLU A 329 -1.68 13.34 25.24
N ALA A 330 -2.29 13.69 26.38
CA ALA A 330 -3.02 14.94 26.55
C ALA A 330 -2.46 15.68 27.76
N PRO A 331 -1.61 16.71 27.57
CA PRO A 331 -0.86 17.35 28.64
C PRO A 331 -1.74 18.11 29.65
N ASP A 332 -2.98 18.45 29.27
CA ASP A 332 -3.90 19.26 30.06
C ASP A 332 -5.13 18.47 30.57
N SER A 333 -5.23 17.16 30.30
CA SER A 333 -6.37 16.35 30.73
C SER A 333 -6.02 14.86 30.88
N LEU A 334 -6.76 14.17 31.75
CA LEU A 334 -6.72 12.72 31.94
C LEU A 334 -7.77 11.98 31.09
N CYS A 335 -8.45 12.67 30.17
CA CYS A 335 -9.48 12.07 29.34
C CYS A 335 -8.97 10.88 28.51
N ASP A 336 -9.86 9.96 28.17
CA ASP A 336 -9.55 8.91 27.21
C ASP A 336 -9.35 9.50 25.80
N ILE A 337 -8.54 8.81 24.99
CA ILE A 337 -8.16 9.28 23.65
C ILE A 337 -8.39 8.14 22.67
N TYR A 338 -9.17 8.39 21.62
CA TYR A 338 -9.18 7.51 20.46
C TYR A 338 -8.10 7.98 19.48
N VAL A 339 -7.30 7.05 18.97
CA VAL A 339 -6.23 7.29 18.00
C VAL A 339 -6.48 6.42 16.78
N ASP A 340 -6.38 7.02 15.61
CA ASP A 340 -6.53 6.32 14.34
C ASP A 340 -5.53 6.87 13.33
N ARG A 341 -5.23 6.11 12.29
CA ARG A 341 -4.37 6.50 11.17
C ARG A 341 -3.04 7.09 11.63
N ALA A 342 -2.36 6.39 12.54
CA ALA A 342 -1.03 6.78 13.01
C ALA A 342 0.02 6.40 11.96
N ILE A 343 0.78 7.36 11.49
CA ILE A 343 1.63 7.24 10.29
C ILE A 343 3.05 7.73 10.60
N ILE A 344 4.04 7.02 10.05
CA ILE A 344 5.37 7.56 9.78
C ILE A 344 5.63 7.43 8.28
N ALA A 345 6.07 8.49 7.63
CA ALA A 345 6.25 8.53 6.18
C ALA A 345 7.53 9.26 5.80
N ASN A 346 7.87 9.25 4.51
CA ASN A 346 8.98 10.06 4.02
C ASN A 346 8.74 11.54 4.35
N LYS A 347 9.83 12.27 4.63
CA LYS A 347 9.80 13.72 4.83
C LYS A 347 8.96 14.38 3.73
N GLY A 348 8.07 15.29 4.13
CA GLY A 348 7.20 16.05 3.24
C GLY A 348 5.87 15.38 2.92
N TYR A 349 5.67 14.12 3.31
CA TYR A 349 4.36 13.47 3.19
C TYR A 349 3.31 14.19 4.05
N VAL A 350 2.15 14.48 3.46
CA VAL A 350 1.01 15.13 4.13
C VAL A 350 -0.13 14.11 4.23
N ALA A 351 -0.49 13.72 5.44
CA ALA A 351 -1.60 12.81 5.69
C ALA A 351 -2.95 13.50 5.39
N SER A 352 -3.86 12.79 4.71
CA SER A 352 -5.20 13.31 4.42
C SER A 352 -6.04 13.46 5.70
N GLY A 353 -6.79 14.56 5.81
CA GLY A 353 -7.70 14.85 6.93
C GLY A 353 -7.77 16.34 7.28
N THR A 354 -8.88 16.79 7.87
CA THR A 354 -9.06 18.19 8.32
C THR A 354 -8.34 18.41 9.65
N GLY A 355 -7.39 19.36 9.69
CA GLY A 355 -6.60 19.67 10.87
C GLY A 355 -7.37 20.49 11.92
N ALA A 356 -7.11 20.20 13.21
CA ALA A 356 -7.16 21.23 14.24
C ALA A 356 -5.88 22.07 14.13
N GLY A 357 -5.97 23.37 14.39
CA GLY A 357 -4.98 24.36 13.97
C GLY A 357 -3.52 24.06 14.33
N THR A 358 -2.64 24.49 13.42
CA THR A 358 -1.18 24.50 13.50
C THR A 358 -0.63 25.58 14.43
N GLY A 359 0.38 25.27 15.23
CA GLY A 359 1.37 26.23 15.76
C GLY A 359 2.29 25.57 16.80
N THR A 360 3.58 25.87 16.96
CA THR A 360 4.47 26.82 16.25
C THR A 360 5.94 26.47 16.57
N GLY A 361 6.74 26.23 15.54
CA GLY A 361 8.20 26.13 15.59
C GLY A 361 8.73 26.13 14.15
N GLY A 362 8.71 27.30 13.52
CA GLY A 362 8.54 27.43 12.08
C GLY A 362 9.73 27.09 11.17
N THR A 363 9.38 26.69 9.95
CA THR A 363 10.01 27.20 8.74
C THR A 363 8.92 27.71 7.80
N SER A 364 9.01 29.00 7.47
CA SER A 364 8.27 29.58 6.34
C SER A 364 8.60 28.74 5.10
N ALA A 365 7.61 28.40 4.27
CA ALA A 365 7.89 27.83 2.96
C ALA A 365 8.90 28.76 2.26
N THR A 366 10.06 28.21 1.92
CA THR A 366 11.20 28.93 1.31
C THR A 366 11.42 28.50 -0.15
N VAL A 367 10.63 27.53 -0.61
CA VAL A 367 10.65 27.02 -1.99
C VAL A 367 9.39 27.49 -2.73
N PRO A 368 9.52 27.99 -3.97
CA PRO A 368 8.40 28.30 -4.83
C PRO A 368 7.46 27.11 -5.08
N SER A 369 6.16 27.32 -4.92
CA SER A 369 5.11 26.35 -5.21
C SER A 369 4.39 26.67 -6.52
N ASN A 370 3.57 25.73 -7.00
CA ASN A 370 2.77 25.90 -8.22
C ASN A 370 3.61 26.30 -9.45
N VAL A 371 4.81 25.73 -9.57
CA VAL A 371 5.70 25.95 -10.70
C VAL A 371 5.04 25.43 -11.97
N LYS A 372 4.72 26.34 -12.88
CA LYS A 372 4.12 26.08 -14.19
C LYS A 372 5.15 26.32 -15.28
N MET A 373 4.96 25.63 -16.39
CA MET A 373 5.85 25.71 -17.53
C MET A 373 5.05 25.85 -18.83
N GLU A 374 5.46 26.80 -19.67
CA GLU A 374 4.95 27.01 -21.02
C GLU A 374 6.12 26.91 -22.02
N TYR A 375 6.00 26.06 -23.04
CA TYR A 375 7.00 25.94 -24.12
C TYR A 375 6.56 26.74 -25.35
N SER A 376 7.43 27.61 -25.85
CA SER A 376 7.25 28.28 -27.14
C SER A 376 8.02 27.52 -28.21
N SER A 377 7.31 26.82 -29.09
CA SER A 377 7.88 26.15 -30.26
C SER A 377 8.37 27.13 -31.33
N GLN A 378 7.83 28.36 -31.36
CA GLN A 378 8.26 29.41 -32.29
C GLN A 378 9.68 29.92 -31.97
N TYR A 379 10.03 29.98 -30.67
CA TYR A 379 11.31 30.54 -30.22
C TYR A 379 12.25 29.50 -29.58
N ASN A 380 11.78 28.26 -29.44
CA ASN A 380 12.44 27.18 -28.68
C ASN A 380 12.85 27.68 -27.28
N GLN A 381 11.89 28.23 -26.54
CA GLN A 381 12.06 28.79 -25.20
C GLN A 381 11.05 28.22 -24.24
N MET A 382 11.40 28.19 -22.97
CA MET A 382 10.52 27.82 -21.87
C MET A 382 10.27 29.01 -20.98
N ARG A 383 9.01 29.25 -20.62
CA ARG A 383 8.63 30.20 -19.58
C ARG A 383 8.17 29.45 -18.35
N PHE A 384 8.81 29.72 -17.23
CA PHE A 384 8.42 29.26 -15.91
C PHE A 384 7.65 30.35 -15.19
N THR A 385 6.59 29.99 -14.49
CA THR A 385 5.89 30.86 -13.52
C THR A 385 5.65 30.10 -12.23
N TRP A 386 5.59 30.80 -11.10
CA TRP A 386 5.37 30.17 -9.78
C TRP A 386 4.64 31.13 -8.83
N ASP A 387 4.22 30.61 -7.69
CA ASP A 387 3.60 31.43 -6.65
C ASP A 387 4.65 32.16 -5.81
N ALA A 388 4.32 33.37 -5.39
CA ALA A 388 5.21 34.19 -4.59
C ALA A 388 5.46 33.55 -3.22
N VAL A 389 6.72 33.28 -2.93
CA VAL A 389 7.20 32.88 -1.61
C VAL A 389 7.19 34.07 -0.67
N LYS A 390 6.49 33.95 0.46
CA LYS A 390 6.35 35.02 1.46
C LYS A 390 7.72 35.43 2.02
N GLY A 391 8.04 36.72 1.93
CA GLY A 391 9.30 37.28 2.41
C GLY A 391 10.48 37.11 1.45
N ALA A 392 10.25 36.59 0.24
CA ALA A 392 11.30 36.47 -0.76
C ALA A 392 11.59 37.82 -1.44
N ASP A 393 12.87 38.19 -1.52
CA ASP A 393 13.31 39.43 -2.20
C ASP A 393 13.88 39.16 -3.60
N LYS A 394 14.33 37.93 -3.87
CA LYS A 394 14.78 37.45 -5.18
C LYS A 394 14.45 35.98 -5.41
N TYR A 395 14.48 35.56 -6.67
CA TYR A 395 14.43 34.17 -7.11
C TYR A 395 15.63 33.84 -7.99
N GLY A 396 16.01 32.56 -7.97
CA GLY A 396 17.09 32.03 -8.76
C GLY A 396 16.66 30.72 -9.39
N ILE A 397 17.08 30.50 -10.62
CA ILE A 397 16.76 29.31 -11.39
C ILE A 397 18.05 28.61 -11.77
N ALA A 398 18.10 27.30 -11.53
CA ALA A 398 19.22 26.45 -11.90
C ALA A 398 18.73 25.30 -12.77
N VAL A 399 19.58 24.88 -13.70
CA VAL A 399 19.32 23.72 -14.56
C VAL A 399 20.39 22.66 -14.33
N TYR A 400 19.99 21.40 -14.34
CA TYR A 400 20.93 20.29 -14.23
C TYR A 400 21.53 19.97 -15.60
N LEU A 401 22.84 20.19 -15.77
CA LEU A 401 23.55 19.97 -17.02
C LEU A 401 24.89 19.30 -16.76
N ALA A 402 25.17 18.22 -17.51
CA ALA A 402 26.41 17.45 -17.42
C ALA A 402 26.75 17.03 -15.98
N GLY A 403 25.77 16.46 -15.26
CA GLY A 403 25.95 15.91 -13.92
C GLY A 403 26.04 16.94 -12.79
N LYS A 404 25.75 18.22 -13.05
CA LYS A 404 25.76 19.26 -12.00
C LYS A 404 24.72 20.34 -12.24
N TRP A 405 24.25 20.93 -11.15
CA TRP A 405 23.37 22.11 -11.18
C TRP A 405 24.16 23.35 -11.60
N ARG A 406 23.59 24.12 -12.53
CA ARG A 406 24.14 25.38 -12.99
C ARG A 406 23.08 26.45 -12.88
N VAL A 407 23.34 27.44 -12.03
CA VAL A 407 22.50 28.65 -11.91
C VAL A 407 22.49 29.35 -13.27
N GLN A 408 21.29 29.61 -13.80
CA GLN A 408 21.07 30.34 -15.04
C GLN A 408 20.83 31.83 -14.77
N ASP A 409 20.06 32.12 -13.72
CA ASP A 409 19.82 33.47 -13.23
C ASP A 409 19.56 33.40 -11.72
N SER A 410 19.99 34.40 -10.96
CA SER A 410 19.78 34.52 -9.52
C SER A 410 19.26 35.90 -9.11
N ASN A 411 18.85 36.73 -10.07
CA ASN A 411 18.44 38.11 -9.82
C ASN A 411 16.99 38.39 -10.26
N ILE A 412 16.16 37.35 -10.31
CA ILE A 412 14.77 37.44 -10.73
C ILE A 412 13.96 38.07 -9.59
N SER A 413 13.34 39.24 -9.81
CA SER A 413 12.50 39.90 -8.79
C SER A 413 11.01 39.55 -8.88
N GLY A 414 10.57 39.00 -10.01
CA GLY A 414 9.20 38.51 -10.19
C GLY A 414 9.10 36.99 -9.99
N THR A 415 7.90 36.45 -10.19
CA THR A 415 7.66 35.00 -10.09
C THR A 415 7.61 34.31 -11.45
N SER A 416 8.42 34.78 -12.39
CA SER A 416 8.53 34.17 -13.71
C SER A 416 9.92 34.31 -14.31
N TYR A 417 10.32 33.33 -15.09
CA TYR A 417 11.59 33.32 -15.83
C TYR A 417 11.41 32.69 -17.20
N THR A 418 11.97 33.32 -18.24
CA THR A 418 11.98 32.75 -19.60
C THR A 418 13.41 32.40 -19.97
N THR A 419 13.64 31.14 -20.37
CA THR A 419 14.97 30.67 -20.79
C THR A 419 15.48 31.41 -22.02
N PRO A 420 16.80 31.45 -22.27
CA PRO A 420 17.35 31.89 -23.55
C PRO A 420 16.77 31.10 -24.75
N LYS A 421 16.79 31.70 -25.95
CA LYS A 421 16.34 31.07 -27.21
C LYS A 421 17.21 29.87 -27.57
N GLY A 422 16.60 28.90 -28.26
CA GLY A 422 17.35 27.79 -28.88
C GLY A 422 17.54 26.56 -27.98
N LEU A 423 16.63 26.30 -27.04
CA LEU A 423 16.60 25.01 -26.34
C LEU A 423 16.41 23.87 -27.36
N THR A 424 17.09 22.75 -27.12
CA THR A 424 17.01 21.58 -28.01
C THR A 424 15.64 20.91 -27.82
N PRO A 425 14.82 20.78 -28.88
CA PRO A 425 13.55 20.08 -28.79
C PRO A 425 13.73 18.61 -28.39
N ASN A 426 12.70 18.05 -27.75
CA ASN A 426 12.61 16.69 -27.22
C ASN A 426 13.68 16.28 -26.18
N MET A 427 14.31 17.25 -25.53
CA MET A 427 15.19 17.02 -24.38
C MET A 427 14.44 17.21 -23.06
N SER A 428 14.80 16.38 -22.08
CA SER A 428 14.35 16.54 -20.70
C SER A 428 15.37 17.36 -19.92
N TYR A 429 14.92 18.46 -19.32
CA TYR A 429 15.72 19.29 -18.43
C TYR A 429 15.19 19.16 -17.01
N ARG A 430 16.08 19.25 -16.01
CA ARG A 430 15.70 19.38 -14.60
C ARG A 430 15.94 20.82 -14.20
N VAL A 431 14.93 21.49 -13.67
CA VAL A 431 14.97 22.92 -13.37
C VAL A 431 14.54 23.15 -11.94
N ALA A 432 15.42 23.74 -11.15
CA ALA A 432 15.19 24.10 -9.75
C ALA A 432 14.98 25.60 -9.65
N ILE A 433 14.01 26.03 -8.84
CA ILE A 433 13.74 27.45 -8.57
C ILE A 433 13.88 27.66 -7.06
N ALA A 434 14.79 28.53 -6.66
CA ALA A 434 15.01 28.88 -5.27
C ALA A 434 14.46 30.29 -5.00
N ALA A 435 13.89 30.49 -3.82
CA ALA A 435 13.60 31.83 -3.32
C ALA A 435 14.71 32.28 -2.37
N ARG A 436 15.02 33.57 -2.40
CA ARG A 436 15.88 34.23 -1.42
C ARG A 436 14.99 34.93 -0.41
N VAL A 437 14.99 34.46 0.83
CA VAL A 437 14.21 35.05 1.93
C VAL A 437 15.19 35.59 2.96
N ASN A 438 15.05 36.86 3.34
CA ASN A 438 15.97 37.55 4.27
C ASN A 438 17.46 37.44 3.84
N GLY A 439 17.74 37.54 2.54
CA GLY A 439 19.10 37.46 2.00
C GLY A 439 19.70 36.06 1.89
N LYS A 440 18.98 34.99 2.27
CA LYS A 440 19.44 33.59 2.16
C LYS A 440 18.63 32.79 1.15
N TRP A 441 19.33 32.00 0.34
CA TRP A 441 18.72 31.09 -0.64
C TRP A 441 18.40 29.74 0.00
N ASP A 442 17.19 29.24 -0.19
CA ASP A 442 16.91 27.82 0.08
C ASP A 442 17.27 26.97 -1.16
N THR A 443 18.57 26.71 -1.32
CA THR A 443 19.07 25.90 -2.42
C THR A 443 18.74 24.42 -2.22
N ALA A 444 18.69 23.92 -0.98
CA ALA A 444 18.42 22.51 -0.73
C ALA A 444 16.97 22.15 -1.09
N GLY A 445 16.00 22.93 -0.59
CA GLY A 445 14.59 22.72 -0.92
C GLY A 445 14.29 22.92 -2.42
N ALA A 446 14.96 23.86 -3.08
CA ALA A 446 14.84 24.07 -4.52
C ALA A 446 15.38 22.89 -5.35
N LEU A 447 16.49 22.30 -4.92
CA LEU A 447 17.10 21.14 -5.57
C LEU A 447 16.31 19.85 -5.29
N ASP A 448 15.56 19.78 -4.20
CA ASP A 448 14.67 18.66 -3.88
C ASP A 448 13.29 18.79 -4.54
N SER A 449 12.86 20.00 -4.91
CA SER A 449 11.57 20.31 -5.55
C SER A 449 11.70 20.68 -7.03
N TYR A 450 12.78 20.25 -7.69
CA TYR A 450 13.01 20.57 -9.09
C TYR A 450 11.92 20.00 -10.00
N VAL A 451 11.57 20.74 -11.04
CA VAL A 451 10.65 20.26 -12.06
C VAL A 451 11.41 19.57 -13.18
N VAL A 452 10.91 18.41 -13.62
CA VAL A 452 11.35 17.78 -14.87
C VAL A 452 10.50 18.34 -15.99
N VAL A 453 11.16 18.91 -16.99
CA VAL A 453 10.49 19.55 -18.11
C VAL A 453 10.98 18.94 -19.41
N ILE A 454 10.03 18.58 -20.26
CA ILE A 454 10.31 17.99 -21.56
C ILE A 454 9.96 19.05 -22.59
N THR A 455 10.92 19.44 -23.42
CA THR A 455 10.66 20.34 -24.56
C THR A 455 9.90 19.54 -25.64
N ARG A 456 8.60 19.31 -25.48
CA ARG A 456 7.83 18.58 -26.50
C ARG A 456 7.55 19.51 -27.68
N SER A 457 8.06 19.15 -28.85
CA SER A 457 7.62 19.75 -30.10
C SER A 457 6.27 19.15 -30.50
N TYR A 458 5.16 19.70 -29.99
CA TYR A 458 3.84 19.45 -30.58
C TYR A 458 3.01 20.73 -30.65
N ASN A 459 2.54 21.01 -31.86
CA ASN A 459 1.76 22.16 -32.28
C ASN A 459 0.32 22.11 -31.71
N ASN A 460 -0.18 23.26 -31.25
CA ASN A 460 -1.57 23.74 -31.11
C ASN A 460 -2.69 22.68 -30.92
N ILE A 461 -3.54 22.76 -29.90
CA ILE A 461 -4.59 23.80 -29.76
C ILE A 461 -5.01 23.96 -28.27
N GLN A 462 -5.12 25.23 -27.84
CA GLN A 462 -5.71 25.75 -26.58
C GLN A 462 -7.26 25.92 -26.71
N TYR A 463 -8.09 26.09 -25.67
CA TYR A 463 -8.32 27.34 -24.91
C TYR A 463 -9.11 27.19 -23.58
N ARG A 464 -8.86 28.17 -22.70
CA ARG A 464 -9.25 28.46 -21.29
C ARG A 464 -10.73 28.95 -21.13
N THR A 465 -11.35 29.35 -19.98
CA THR A 465 -11.02 30.00 -18.65
C THR A 465 -12.33 30.05 -17.77
N PRO A 466 -12.39 30.41 -16.43
CA PRO A 466 -12.30 31.82 -15.90
C PRO A 466 -11.64 32.01 -14.48
N VAL A 467 -10.79 33.03 -14.23
CA VAL A 467 -10.98 34.41 -13.64
C VAL A 467 -11.52 34.43 -12.19
N TYR A 468 -10.83 34.94 -11.15
CA TYR A 468 -10.56 36.35 -10.71
C TYR A 468 -9.37 36.36 -9.70
N THR A 469 -8.53 37.38 -9.46
CA THR A 469 -8.56 38.85 -9.61
C THR A 469 -7.13 39.42 -9.71
N ASN A 470 -6.94 40.45 -10.55
CA ASN A 470 -6.21 41.74 -10.37
C ASN A 470 -4.79 41.77 -9.72
N ASN A 471 -3.82 42.60 -10.14
CA ASN A 471 -3.67 43.60 -11.21
C ASN A 471 -2.20 44.07 -11.22
N GLY A 472 -1.68 44.43 -12.40
CA GLY A 472 -0.57 45.39 -12.61
C GLY A 472 0.86 44.96 -12.23
N GLY A 473 1.92 45.25 -12.97
CA GLY A 473 2.11 46.00 -14.21
C GLY A 473 3.63 46.15 -14.48
N ASN A 474 3.95 46.42 -15.76
CA ASN A 474 5.12 47.12 -16.32
C ASN A 474 6.58 46.69 -15.98
N GLU A 475 7.37 46.22 -16.96
CA GLU A 475 8.30 46.96 -17.88
C GLU A 475 9.76 46.67 -17.44
N GLY A 476 10.76 46.41 -18.28
CA GLY A 476 10.85 46.36 -19.73
C GLY A 476 12.22 45.85 -20.23
N ASN A 477 12.21 45.45 -21.51
CA ASN A 477 13.14 45.69 -22.61
C ASN A 477 14.62 45.17 -22.72
N ASN A 478 14.91 44.73 -23.96
CA ASN A 478 16.16 44.48 -24.72
C ASN A 478 17.05 43.29 -24.31
N GLY A 479 17.46 42.34 -25.17
CA GLY A 479 17.77 42.31 -26.62
C GLY A 479 19.28 41.99 -26.75
N GLY A 480 19.85 41.07 -27.54
CA GLY A 480 19.41 40.08 -28.53
C GLY A 480 20.63 39.21 -28.98
N ASN A 481 20.42 38.44 -30.06
CA ASN A 481 21.40 37.93 -31.04
C ASN A 481 22.22 36.62 -30.85
N ASN A 482 21.86 35.63 -31.71
CA ASN A 482 22.63 34.69 -32.55
C ASN A 482 23.98 34.06 -32.15
N GLY A 483 24.06 32.73 -32.35
CA GLY A 483 24.96 32.15 -33.37
C GLY A 483 25.83 30.94 -33.01
N GLY A 484 25.65 29.82 -33.76
CA GLY A 484 26.66 28.82 -34.14
C GLY A 484 26.98 27.72 -33.10
N ASN A 485 27.04 26.40 -33.31
CA ASN A 485 27.20 25.42 -34.40
C ASN A 485 28.32 24.42 -33.99
N ASN A 486 28.09 23.13 -34.27
CA ASN A 486 29.01 21.97 -34.38
C ASN A 486 29.74 21.37 -33.16
N GLY A 487 29.30 20.15 -32.78
CA GLY A 487 29.86 18.87 -33.28
C GLY A 487 31.25 18.41 -32.78
N GLY A 488 31.34 17.18 -32.26
CA GLY A 488 32.63 16.46 -32.20
C GLY A 488 32.82 15.38 -31.12
N ASN A 489 32.35 14.17 -31.45
CA ASN A 489 32.77 12.79 -31.10
C ASN A 489 33.99 12.45 -30.19
N ASN A 490 33.95 11.19 -29.69
CA ASN A 490 34.91 10.32 -28.96
C ASN A 490 34.69 10.28 -27.43
N GLY A 491 34.47 9.13 -26.77
CA GLY A 491 34.96 7.78 -27.03
C GLY A 491 35.83 7.37 -25.84
N GLY A 492 35.34 6.49 -24.96
CA GLY A 492 36.08 6.10 -23.75
C GLY A 492 35.31 5.15 -22.84
N ASN A 493 35.58 3.86 -23.03
CA ASN A 493 35.14 2.73 -22.22
C ASN A 493 35.71 2.81 -20.78
N ASN A 494 34.88 2.65 -19.75
CA ASN A 494 35.29 2.01 -18.50
C ASN A 494 34.08 1.56 -17.68
N GLY A 495 34.04 0.26 -17.38
CA GLY A 495 33.02 -0.36 -16.55
C GLY A 495 33.20 -0.01 -15.07
N GLY A 496 32.09 -0.13 -14.32
CA GLY A 496 32.10 -0.10 -12.86
C GLY A 496 30.82 0.45 -12.27
N ASN A 497 30.06 -0.43 -11.59
CA ASN A 497 28.97 -0.13 -10.66
C ASN A 497 27.68 0.48 -11.23
N ASN A 498 26.76 -0.40 -11.66
CA ASN A 498 25.35 -0.05 -11.78
C ASN A 498 24.69 -0.04 -10.39
N GLY A 499 24.88 1.06 -9.66
CA GLY A 499 23.95 1.47 -8.61
C GLY A 499 22.66 1.95 -9.26
N GLY A 500 21.60 1.15 -9.13
CA GLY A 500 20.33 1.27 -9.86
C GLY A 500 19.68 2.65 -9.77
N ASN A 501 19.64 3.31 -10.93
CA ASN A 501 18.84 4.49 -11.21
C ASN A 501 17.56 3.95 -11.89
N ASN A 502 16.46 3.77 -11.14
CA ASN A 502 15.27 3.08 -11.66
C ASN A 502 14.36 4.05 -12.46
N GLY A 503 14.84 4.50 -13.61
CA GLY A 503 13.99 5.07 -14.65
C GLY A 503 13.41 3.94 -15.50
N TYR A 504 12.08 3.90 -15.67
CA TYR A 504 11.42 2.96 -16.58
C TYR A 504 11.93 3.18 -18.01
N TYR A 505 12.47 2.12 -18.63
CA TYR A 505 13.02 2.13 -19.99
C TYR A 505 12.50 0.91 -20.76
N VAL A 506 11.77 1.17 -21.86
CA VAL A 506 11.38 0.12 -22.81
C VAL A 506 12.52 -0.10 -23.78
N ASP A 507 13.10 -1.29 -23.75
CA ASP A 507 14.17 -1.72 -24.65
C ASP A 507 13.57 -2.20 -25.99
N PRO A 508 13.75 -1.48 -27.11
CA PRO A 508 13.16 -1.85 -28.39
C PRO A 508 13.64 -3.21 -28.94
N SER A 509 14.79 -3.68 -28.47
CA SER A 509 15.43 -4.93 -28.93
C SER A 509 14.85 -6.19 -28.25
N LYS A 510 14.19 -6.04 -27.10
CA LYS A 510 13.57 -7.14 -26.37
C LYS A 510 12.18 -7.48 -26.92
N PRO A 511 11.72 -8.73 -26.74
CA PRO A 511 10.34 -9.07 -27.03
C PRO A 511 9.41 -8.26 -26.10
N MET A 512 8.29 -7.81 -26.65
CA MET A 512 7.32 -7.00 -25.90
C MET A 512 5.88 -7.35 -26.29
N VAL A 513 4.96 -7.14 -25.36
CA VAL A 513 3.53 -7.39 -25.54
C VAL A 513 2.73 -6.30 -24.85
N ALA A 514 1.61 -5.92 -25.45
CA ALA A 514 0.62 -5.08 -24.79
C ALA A 514 -0.52 -5.95 -24.26
N ILE A 515 -0.45 -6.32 -22.98
CA ILE A 515 -1.61 -6.92 -22.29
C ILE A 515 -2.52 -5.76 -21.89
N SER A 516 -3.79 -5.86 -22.28
CA SER A 516 -4.76 -4.78 -22.09
C SER A 516 -6.05 -5.31 -21.47
N PHE A 517 -6.70 -4.45 -20.69
CA PHE A 517 -7.84 -4.82 -19.87
C PHE A 517 -9.03 -3.92 -20.21
N ASP A 518 -10.17 -4.54 -20.49
CA ASP A 518 -11.42 -3.86 -20.81
C ASP A 518 -12.37 -3.83 -19.61
N ASP A 519 -13.36 -2.94 -19.71
CA ASP A 519 -14.55 -2.73 -18.86
C ASP A 519 -14.44 -1.64 -17.79
N GLY A 520 -14.52 -1.96 -16.51
CA GLY A 520 -14.78 -0.96 -15.50
C GLY A 520 -14.66 -1.50 -14.09
N THR A 521 -14.45 -0.59 -13.15
CA THR A 521 -14.11 -0.92 -11.76
C THR A 521 -15.33 -1.26 -10.87
N ALA A 522 -16.42 -1.80 -11.44
CA ALA A 522 -17.72 -1.92 -10.77
C ALA A 522 -17.98 -3.23 -9.99
N GLN A 523 -17.07 -4.20 -9.95
CA GLN A 523 -17.23 -5.44 -9.17
C GLN A 523 -15.87 -5.95 -8.64
N GLY A 524 -15.82 -6.37 -7.37
CA GLY A 524 -14.68 -7.13 -6.81
C GLY A 524 -13.37 -6.33 -6.57
N TYR A 525 -12.29 -7.07 -6.30
CA TYR A 525 -10.93 -6.54 -6.07
C TYR A 525 -9.93 -6.96 -7.18
N SER A 526 -10.40 -7.68 -8.20
CA SER A 526 -9.60 -8.27 -9.29
C SER A 526 -8.75 -7.23 -10.02
N GLY A 527 -9.32 -6.08 -10.36
CA GLY A 527 -8.59 -5.06 -11.13
C GLY A 527 -7.44 -4.42 -10.36
N GLN A 528 -7.56 -4.26 -9.04
CA GLN A 528 -6.45 -3.77 -8.21
C GLN A 528 -5.32 -4.80 -8.15
N ARG A 529 -5.64 -6.09 -7.95
CA ARG A 529 -4.66 -7.18 -8.01
C ARG A 529 -3.88 -7.20 -9.33
N ILE A 530 -4.55 -6.95 -10.45
CA ILE A 530 -3.91 -6.87 -11.78
C ILE A 530 -2.95 -5.68 -11.85
N ILE A 531 -3.39 -4.49 -11.43
CA ILE A 531 -2.56 -3.26 -11.42
C ILE A 531 -1.31 -3.49 -10.56
N ASP A 532 -1.47 -4.07 -9.37
CA ASP A 532 -0.38 -4.33 -8.44
C ASP A 532 0.58 -5.40 -8.98
N ALA A 533 0.06 -6.46 -9.62
CA ALA A 533 0.88 -7.48 -10.25
C ALA A 533 1.72 -6.91 -11.40
N LEU A 534 1.17 -6.01 -12.22
CA LEU A 534 1.90 -5.30 -13.27
C LEU A 534 2.99 -4.41 -12.66
N TYR A 535 2.62 -3.56 -11.70
CA TYR A 535 3.54 -2.61 -11.07
C TYR A 535 4.68 -3.31 -10.32
N LYS A 536 4.39 -4.35 -9.54
CA LYS A 536 5.39 -5.20 -8.85
C LYS A 536 6.40 -5.82 -9.82
N ASN A 537 5.96 -6.15 -11.03
CA ASN A 537 6.83 -6.69 -12.07
C ASN A 537 7.53 -5.60 -12.89
N GLY A 538 7.29 -4.31 -12.63
CA GLY A 538 7.87 -3.19 -13.38
C GLY A 538 7.32 -3.11 -14.80
N PHE A 539 6.05 -3.47 -14.98
CA PHE A 539 5.36 -3.50 -16.26
C PHE A 539 4.26 -2.44 -16.32
N HIS A 540 3.93 -2.03 -17.54
CA HIS A 540 2.79 -1.15 -17.81
C HIS A 540 1.79 -1.86 -18.73
N ALA A 541 0.52 -1.47 -18.64
CA ALA A 541 -0.57 -2.00 -19.45
C ALA A 541 -1.55 -0.89 -19.85
N THR A 542 -2.41 -1.16 -20.83
CA THR A 542 -3.48 -0.24 -21.23
C THR A 542 -4.81 -0.73 -20.66
N PHE A 543 -5.49 0.13 -19.90
CA PHE A 543 -6.83 -0.10 -19.34
C PHE A 543 -7.86 0.70 -20.12
N PHE A 544 -8.88 0.02 -20.66
CA PHE A 544 -9.94 0.59 -21.47
C PHE A 544 -11.24 0.61 -20.67
N TYR A 545 -11.62 1.80 -20.20
CA TYR A 545 -12.75 1.93 -19.31
C TYR A 545 -14.06 2.32 -20.02
N VAL A 546 -15.14 1.62 -19.69
CA VAL A 546 -16.52 1.99 -19.95
C VAL A 546 -16.92 3.03 -18.92
N GLY A 547 -17.23 4.24 -19.36
CA GLY A 547 -17.49 5.37 -18.46
C GLY A 547 -18.53 5.04 -17.38
N ASN A 548 -19.66 4.43 -17.73
CA ASN A 548 -20.72 4.08 -16.79
C ASN A 548 -20.38 2.94 -15.82
N TRP A 549 -19.34 2.15 -16.10
CA TRP A 549 -18.95 1.00 -15.27
C TRP A 549 -17.78 1.32 -14.34
N ILE A 550 -17.34 2.58 -14.29
CA ILE A 550 -16.37 3.04 -13.28
C ILE A 550 -17.08 3.21 -11.94
N GLY A 551 -17.05 2.16 -11.11
CA GLY A 551 -17.56 2.17 -9.73
C GLY A 551 -16.55 2.66 -8.70
N LYS A 552 -15.25 2.49 -8.97
CA LYS A 552 -14.11 2.90 -8.13
C LYS A 552 -13.16 3.79 -8.94
N PRO A 553 -13.36 5.12 -8.96
CA PRO A 553 -12.46 6.06 -9.62
C PRO A 553 -11.01 6.03 -9.10
N ASP A 554 -10.83 5.63 -7.84
CA ASP A 554 -9.52 5.62 -7.16
C ASP A 554 -8.59 4.58 -7.77
N GLN A 555 -9.12 3.43 -8.15
CA GLN A 555 -8.37 2.39 -8.88
C GLN A 555 -7.91 2.90 -10.26
N VAL A 556 -8.71 3.73 -10.94
CA VAL A 556 -8.32 4.36 -12.23
C VAL A 556 -7.19 5.37 -12.02
N ARG A 557 -7.25 6.15 -10.93
CA ARG A 557 -6.19 7.10 -10.55
C ARG A 557 -4.89 6.38 -10.19
N ASP A 558 -4.98 5.27 -9.47
CA ASP A 558 -3.85 4.42 -9.08
C ASP A 558 -3.19 3.76 -10.30
N ALA A 559 -3.97 3.20 -11.23
CA ALA A 559 -3.44 2.71 -12.49
C ALA A 559 -2.66 3.82 -13.22
N TYR A 560 -3.22 5.03 -13.32
CA TYR A 560 -2.56 6.16 -13.95
C TYR A 560 -1.26 6.59 -13.24
N SER A 561 -1.26 6.65 -11.89
CA SER A 561 -0.07 7.04 -11.11
C SER A 561 1.06 6.01 -11.23
N LYS A 562 0.72 4.73 -11.40
CA LYS A 562 1.65 3.61 -11.65
C LYS A 562 2.14 3.51 -13.10
N GLY A 563 1.82 4.49 -13.95
CA GLY A 563 2.30 4.58 -15.33
C GLY A 563 1.47 3.79 -16.34
N MET A 564 0.32 3.24 -15.94
CA MET A 564 -0.59 2.56 -16.87
C MET A 564 -1.26 3.56 -17.82
N GLU A 565 -1.58 3.10 -19.02
CA GLU A 565 -2.29 3.91 -20.01
C GLU A 565 -3.80 3.81 -19.78
N ILE A 566 -4.44 4.94 -19.45
CA ILE A 566 -5.89 5.02 -19.26
C ILE A 566 -6.55 5.41 -20.58
N ALA A 567 -7.39 4.53 -21.12
CA ALA A 567 -7.98 4.63 -22.45
C ALA A 567 -9.51 4.39 -22.43
N ASN A 568 -10.14 4.63 -23.56
CA ASN A 568 -11.60 4.74 -23.69
C ASN A 568 -12.22 3.40 -24.13
N HIS A 569 -13.31 2.97 -23.50
CA HIS A 569 -14.14 1.84 -23.95
C HIS A 569 -15.62 2.24 -24.11
N THR A 570 -15.87 3.45 -24.61
CA THR A 570 -17.19 4.12 -24.72
C THR A 570 -17.82 4.49 -23.37
N MET A 571 -18.94 5.22 -23.38
CA MET A 571 -19.61 5.63 -22.15
C MET A 571 -20.48 4.51 -21.60
N SER A 572 -21.20 3.77 -22.46
CA SER A 572 -22.17 2.77 -22.04
C SER A 572 -22.03 1.40 -22.70
N HIS A 573 -20.89 1.12 -23.34
CA HIS A 573 -20.60 -0.14 -24.03
C HIS A 573 -21.64 -0.56 -25.13
N PRO A 574 -22.11 0.34 -26.02
CA PRO A 574 -23.00 -0.07 -27.10
C PRO A 574 -22.22 -0.69 -28.28
N ASN A 575 -22.89 -1.54 -29.07
CA ASN A 575 -22.39 -1.89 -30.40
C ASN A 575 -22.40 -0.64 -31.31
N LEU A 576 -21.21 -0.06 -31.55
CA LEU A 576 -21.07 1.18 -32.31
C LEU A 576 -21.51 1.05 -33.77
N THR A 577 -21.52 -0.17 -34.33
CA THR A 577 -21.97 -0.42 -35.72
C THR A 577 -23.47 -0.19 -35.93
N GLU A 578 -24.24 -0.17 -34.84
CA GLU A 578 -25.70 0.05 -34.82
C GLU A 578 -26.08 1.49 -34.43
N ARG A 579 -25.08 2.37 -34.28
CA ARG A 579 -25.27 3.76 -33.85
C ARG A 579 -25.02 4.72 -35.00
N ASN A 580 -25.71 5.88 -34.98
CA ASN A 580 -25.42 6.96 -35.91
C ASN A 580 -24.15 7.75 -35.51
N ALA A 581 -23.61 8.56 -36.41
CA ALA A 581 -22.36 9.30 -36.18
C ALA A 581 -22.36 10.16 -34.90
N SER A 582 -23.46 10.86 -34.62
CA SER A 582 -23.56 11.69 -33.40
C SER A 582 -23.52 10.84 -32.13
N GLN A 583 -24.18 9.68 -32.13
CA GLN A 583 -24.18 8.76 -30.99
C GLN A 583 -22.79 8.15 -30.79
N ILE A 584 -22.13 7.71 -31.86
CA ILE A 584 -20.77 7.16 -31.81
C ILE A 584 -19.80 8.17 -31.22
N ARG A 585 -19.83 9.43 -31.71
CA ARG A 585 -18.94 10.47 -31.20
C ARG A 585 -19.23 10.82 -29.73
N SER A 586 -20.51 10.90 -29.37
CA SER A 586 -20.92 11.17 -27.99
C SER A 586 -20.46 10.08 -27.01
N GLU A 587 -20.51 8.80 -27.41
CA GLU A 587 -19.99 7.69 -26.59
C GLU A 587 -18.51 7.87 -26.26
N TYR A 588 -17.71 8.25 -27.26
CA TYR A 588 -16.29 8.52 -27.06
C TYR A 588 -16.07 9.77 -26.20
N ASP A 589 -16.67 10.90 -26.55
CA ASP A 589 -16.40 12.20 -25.89
C ASP A 589 -16.82 12.23 -24.43
N ASN A 590 -17.97 11.62 -24.11
CA ASN A 590 -18.46 11.57 -22.74
C ASN A 590 -17.57 10.69 -21.86
N CYS A 591 -17.11 9.55 -22.40
CA CYS A 591 -16.17 8.69 -21.67
C CYS A 591 -14.81 9.38 -21.49
N ALA A 592 -14.25 9.99 -22.54
CA ALA A 592 -13.00 10.74 -22.45
C ALA A 592 -13.09 11.88 -21.42
N SER A 593 -14.21 12.60 -21.40
CA SER A 593 -14.46 13.66 -20.41
C SER A 593 -14.53 13.12 -18.98
N LYS A 594 -15.17 11.96 -18.76
CA LYS A 594 -15.23 11.30 -17.45
C LYS A 594 -13.86 10.80 -17.01
N LEU A 595 -13.09 10.18 -17.89
CA LEU A 595 -11.73 9.73 -17.56
C LEU A 595 -10.83 10.90 -17.21
N LYS A 596 -10.89 11.99 -17.99
CA LYS A 596 -10.17 13.23 -17.71
C LYS A 596 -10.51 13.81 -16.33
N SER A 597 -11.78 13.82 -15.94
CA SER A 597 -12.19 14.33 -14.63
C SER A 597 -11.70 13.46 -13.47
N ILE A 598 -11.51 12.16 -13.70
CA ILE A 598 -10.97 11.22 -12.71
C ILE A 598 -9.46 11.38 -12.56
N ILE A 599 -8.70 11.38 -13.67
CA ILE A 599 -7.24 11.36 -13.62
C ILE A 599 -6.60 12.76 -13.57
N GLY A 600 -7.39 13.83 -13.78
CA GLY A 600 -6.90 15.21 -13.76
C GLY A 600 -6.01 15.59 -14.95
N ALA A 601 -5.92 14.73 -15.96
CA ALA A 601 -5.10 14.87 -17.16
C ALA A 601 -5.85 14.34 -18.39
N GLU A 602 -5.37 14.63 -19.60
CA GLU A 602 -5.95 14.04 -20.82
C GLU A 602 -5.73 12.51 -20.81
N PRO A 603 -6.80 11.70 -20.94
CA PRO A 603 -6.65 10.26 -21.11
C PRO A 603 -6.04 9.96 -22.48
N SER A 604 -5.62 8.70 -22.66
CA SER A 604 -5.17 8.23 -23.96
C SER A 604 -6.26 8.41 -25.02
N LYS A 605 -5.84 8.76 -26.24
CA LYS A 605 -6.76 8.89 -27.37
C LYS A 605 -7.32 7.55 -27.85
N LEU A 606 -6.75 6.43 -27.41
CA LEU A 606 -7.13 5.10 -27.87
C LEU A 606 -8.58 4.78 -27.48
N LEU A 607 -9.27 4.09 -28.39
CA LEU A 607 -10.59 3.50 -28.15
C LEU A 607 -10.50 1.98 -28.37
N ARG A 608 -10.83 1.19 -27.36
CA ARG A 608 -11.22 -0.20 -27.56
C ARG A 608 -12.65 -0.22 -28.10
N LEU A 609 -12.85 -0.89 -29.23
CA LEU A 609 -14.18 -1.07 -29.82
C LEU A 609 -14.99 -2.09 -29.01
N PRO A 610 -16.18 -1.74 -28.47
CA PRO A 610 -17.11 -2.71 -27.90
C PRO A 610 -17.37 -3.85 -28.87
N TYR A 611 -17.36 -5.09 -28.35
CA TYR A 611 -17.49 -6.32 -29.15
C TYR A 611 -16.45 -6.49 -30.26
N LEU A 612 -15.34 -5.72 -30.21
CA LEU A 612 -14.32 -5.62 -31.25
C LEU A 612 -14.89 -5.23 -32.63
N ALA A 613 -16.08 -4.64 -32.67
CA ALA A 613 -16.87 -4.44 -33.87
C ALA A 613 -16.65 -3.03 -34.46
N SER A 614 -16.49 -2.96 -35.79
CA SER A 614 -16.41 -1.70 -36.52
C SER A 614 -16.98 -1.83 -37.92
N ASN A 615 -17.42 -0.71 -38.48
CA ASN A 615 -17.77 -0.55 -39.89
C ASN A 615 -17.22 0.79 -40.41
N TRP A 616 -17.47 1.10 -41.69
CA TRP A 616 -17.03 2.36 -42.30
C TRP A 616 -17.53 3.60 -41.55
N GLN A 617 -18.77 3.60 -41.05
CA GLN A 617 -19.34 4.74 -40.33
C GLN A 617 -18.62 5.00 -39.01
N VAL A 618 -18.26 3.95 -38.26
CA VAL A 618 -17.45 4.08 -37.03
C VAL A 618 -16.10 4.72 -37.34
N GLN A 619 -15.37 4.18 -38.32
CA GLN A 619 -14.04 4.69 -38.68
C GLN A 619 -14.06 6.13 -39.20
N GLN A 620 -15.06 6.50 -40.00
CA GLN A 620 -15.22 7.87 -40.49
C GLN A 620 -15.60 8.84 -39.37
N THR A 621 -16.47 8.43 -38.46
CA THR A 621 -16.90 9.28 -37.34
C THR A 621 -15.73 9.54 -36.37
N LEU A 622 -14.89 8.53 -36.17
CA LEU A 622 -13.76 8.53 -35.25
C LEU A 622 -12.42 8.61 -36.00
N TYR A 623 -12.38 9.41 -37.08
CA TYR A 623 -11.21 9.55 -37.96
C TYR A 623 -9.95 10.08 -37.25
N ASP A 624 -10.11 10.70 -36.07
CA ASP A 624 -9.06 11.27 -35.23
C ASP A 624 -8.64 10.36 -34.06
N VAL A 625 -9.29 9.19 -33.92
CA VAL A 625 -9.15 8.26 -32.79
C VAL A 625 -8.58 6.94 -33.28
N PRO A 626 -7.43 6.48 -32.73
CA PRO A 626 -6.93 5.14 -33.05
C PRO A 626 -7.80 4.09 -32.35
N MET A 627 -8.30 3.13 -33.13
CA MET A 627 -9.20 2.08 -32.65
C MET A 627 -8.42 0.79 -32.41
N ILE A 628 -8.73 0.12 -31.31
CA ILE A 628 -8.01 -1.05 -30.83
C ILE A 628 -8.94 -2.25 -30.84
N THR A 629 -8.45 -3.33 -31.44
CA THR A 629 -8.94 -4.69 -31.26
C THR A 629 -7.78 -5.55 -30.72
N CYS A 630 -7.81 -6.87 -30.82
CA CYS A 630 -6.77 -7.73 -30.28
C CYS A 630 -6.27 -8.75 -31.30
N ALA A 631 -5.02 -9.14 -31.18
CA ALA A 631 -4.47 -10.28 -31.91
C ALA A 631 -4.69 -11.59 -31.14
N ILE A 632 -4.80 -11.51 -29.81
CA ILE A 632 -4.98 -12.65 -28.91
C ILE A 632 -6.13 -12.31 -27.95
N ASP A 633 -7.14 -13.17 -27.89
CA ASP A 633 -8.24 -13.09 -26.93
C ASP A 633 -8.08 -14.23 -25.91
N THR A 634 -8.02 -13.88 -24.63
CA THR A 634 -7.86 -14.86 -23.55
C THR A 634 -9.14 -15.62 -23.23
N GLN A 635 -10.29 -15.17 -23.74
CA GLN A 635 -11.62 -15.74 -23.48
C GLN A 635 -11.99 -15.73 -21.99
N ASP A 636 -11.40 -14.84 -21.20
CA ASP A 636 -11.71 -14.69 -19.78
C ASP A 636 -13.17 -14.29 -19.54
N TRP A 637 -13.72 -13.42 -20.40
CA TRP A 637 -15.14 -13.08 -20.45
C TRP A 637 -16.07 -14.28 -20.73
N ASN A 638 -15.54 -15.35 -21.33
CA ASN A 638 -16.26 -16.58 -21.65
C ASN A 638 -15.98 -17.71 -20.64
N GLY A 639 -15.62 -17.35 -19.40
CA GLY A 639 -15.48 -18.28 -18.28
C GLY A 639 -14.18 -19.10 -18.29
N ALA A 640 -13.15 -18.65 -19.02
CA ALA A 640 -11.84 -19.30 -18.95
C ALA A 640 -11.30 -19.28 -17.50
N SER A 641 -10.75 -20.42 -17.07
CA SER A 641 -10.04 -20.53 -15.79
C SER A 641 -8.70 -19.78 -15.84
N ALA A 642 -8.15 -19.43 -14.68
CA ALA A 642 -6.84 -18.79 -14.58
C ALA A 642 -5.75 -19.58 -15.34
N TYR A 643 -5.79 -20.91 -15.26
CA TYR A 643 -4.87 -21.80 -15.98
C TYR A 643 -5.03 -21.72 -17.51
N GLN A 644 -6.25 -21.59 -18.02
CA GLN A 644 -6.50 -21.45 -19.45
C GLN A 644 -6.02 -20.08 -19.98
N ILE A 645 -6.27 -19.01 -19.22
CA ILE A 645 -5.79 -17.65 -19.55
C ILE A 645 -4.26 -17.63 -19.61
N GLU A 646 -3.62 -18.17 -18.57
CA GLU A 646 -2.15 -18.30 -18.49
C GLU A 646 -1.59 -19.09 -19.69
N ASN A 647 -2.20 -20.24 -20.01
CA ASN A 647 -1.76 -21.06 -21.12
C ASN A 647 -1.93 -20.39 -22.49
N THR A 648 -2.99 -19.61 -22.71
CA THR A 648 -3.15 -18.84 -23.95
C THR A 648 -1.97 -17.91 -24.16
N ILE A 649 -1.57 -17.17 -23.12
CA ILE A 649 -0.44 -16.23 -23.17
C ILE A 649 0.90 -16.99 -23.32
N LYS A 650 1.12 -18.05 -22.54
CA LYS A 650 2.34 -18.87 -22.61
C LYS A 650 2.51 -19.54 -23.97
N ASN A 651 1.44 -20.08 -24.55
CA ASN A 651 1.47 -20.70 -25.87
C ASN A 651 1.80 -19.67 -26.96
N ALA A 652 1.22 -18.47 -26.88
CA ALA A 652 1.55 -17.38 -27.78
C ALA A 652 3.01 -16.92 -27.63
N ALA A 653 3.56 -16.90 -26.42
CA ALA A 653 4.98 -16.60 -26.19
C ALA A 653 5.87 -17.67 -26.84
N ASN A 654 5.54 -18.95 -26.63
CA ASN A 654 6.32 -20.10 -27.09
C ASN A 654 6.31 -20.24 -28.62
N ASN A 655 5.21 -19.92 -29.28
CA ASN A 655 5.11 -19.96 -30.75
C ASN A 655 5.50 -18.62 -31.42
N GLY A 656 5.93 -17.62 -30.63
CA GLY A 656 6.40 -16.32 -31.11
C GLY A 656 5.31 -15.32 -31.49
N SER A 657 4.03 -15.70 -31.45
CA SER A 657 2.92 -14.81 -31.83
C SER A 657 2.65 -13.69 -30.81
N LEU A 658 3.13 -13.82 -29.57
CA LEU A 658 2.95 -12.80 -28.53
C LEU A 658 3.74 -11.52 -28.78
N ASN A 659 4.88 -11.61 -29.47
CA ASN A 659 5.73 -10.44 -29.69
C ASN A 659 5.05 -9.40 -30.59
N GLY A 660 4.82 -8.21 -30.03
CA GLY A 660 4.10 -7.12 -30.64
C GLY A 660 2.57 -7.25 -30.60
N ALA A 661 2.03 -8.30 -29.99
CA ALA A 661 0.58 -8.51 -29.93
C ALA A 661 -0.11 -7.56 -28.93
N ILE A 662 -1.36 -7.20 -29.23
CA ILE A 662 -2.31 -6.67 -28.25
C ILE A 662 -3.16 -7.83 -27.76
N VAL A 663 -3.11 -8.11 -26.46
CA VAL A 663 -3.84 -9.19 -25.79
C VAL A 663 -5.06 -8.61 -25.09
N LEU A 664 -6.23 -9.20 -25.33
CA LEU A 664 -7.49 -8.85 -24.67
C LEU A 664 -7.68 -9.68 -23.39
N CYS A 665 -7.87 -8.95 -22.29
CA CYS A 665 -8.30 -9.41 -20.98
C CYS A 665 -9.37 -8.43 -20.45
N HIS A 666 -9.97 -8.75 -19.31
CA HIS A 666 -10.90 -7.89 -18.58
C HIS A 666 -10.49 -7.81 -17.12
N GLU A 667 -10.44 -6.60 -16.55
CA GLU A 667 -10.00 -6.43 -15.16
C GLU A 667 -11.05 -6.84 -14.11
N THR A 668 -12.23 -7.27 -14.56
CA THR A 668 -13.41 -7.54 -13.72
C THR A 668 -13.45 -8.97 -13.18
N TYR A 669 -12.62 -9.90 -13.69
CA TYR A 669 -12.65 -11.31 -13.31
C TYR A 669 -11.47 -11.73 -12.41
N ASP A 670 -11.78 -12.43 -11.31
CA ASP A 670 -10.76 -12.96 -10.38
C ASP A 670 -9.85 -14.01 -11.04
N ASN A 671 -10.36 -14.77 -12.01
CA ASN A 671 -9.55 -15.71 -12.80
C ASN A 671 -8.48 -14.96 -13.60
N THR A 672 -8.80 -13.80 -14.16
CA THR A 672 -7.84 -12.95 -14.87
C THR A 672 -6.78 -12.42 -13.91
N ALA A 673 -7.18 -11.93 -12.73
CA ALA A 673 -6.24 -11.48 -11.70
C ALA A 673 -5.26 -12.59 -11.27
N THR A 674 -5.81 -13.77 -10.96
CA THR A 674 -5.02 -14.96 -10.56
C THR A 674 -4.07 -15.39 -11.69
N ALA A 675 -4.50 -15.35 -12.95
CA ALA A 675 -3.63 -15.63 -14.09
C ALA A 675 -2.52 -14.58 -14.23
N MET A 676 -2.81 -13.29 -14.05
CA MET A 676 -1.82 -12.20 -14.13
C MET A 676 -0.74 -12.32 -13.06
N GLU A 677 -1.12 -12.65 -11.82
CA GLU A 677 -0.19 -12.88 -10.71
C GLU A 677 0.84 -13.99 -11.02
N SER A 678 0.46 -15.00 -11.81
CA SER A 678 1.32 -16.10 -12.25
C SER A 678 2.10 -15.78 -13.54
N VAL A 679 1.42 -15.29 -14.57
CA VAL A 679 2.00 -15.17 -15.92
C VAL A 679 2.93 -13.97 -16.07
N LEU A 680 2.72 -12.87 -15.34
CA LEU A 680 3.58 -11.68 -15.44
C LEU A 680 5.01 -11.96 -14.94
N PRO A 681 5.22 -12.56 -13.75
CA PRO A 681 6.57 -13.00 -13.34
C PRO A 681 7.20 -13.97 -14.34
N TRP A 682 6.40 -14.90 -14.90
CA TRP A 682 6.88 -15.83 -15.91
C TRP A 682 7.34 -15.10 -17.19
N LEU A 683 6.54 -14.18 -17.74
CA LEU A 683 6.92 -13.38 -18.92
C LEU A 683 8.21 -12.60 -18.67
N LYS A 684 8.35 -12.00 -17.48
CA LYS A 684 9.58 -11.31 -17.07
C LYS A 684 10.79 -12.26 -17.08
N SER A 685 10.62 -13.48 -16.58
CA SER A 685 11.67 -14.52 -16.63
C SER A 685 12.04 -14.96 -18.05
N GLN A 686 11.09 -14.88 -19.00
CA GLN A 686 11.33 -15.14 -20.42
C GLN A 686 11.90 -13.93 -21.18
N GLY A 687 12.17 -12.82 -20.49
CA GLY A 687 12.74 -11.61 -21.07
C GLY A 687 11.73 -10.72 -21.82
N TYR A 688 10.43 -11.00 -21.71
CA TYR A 688 9.39 -10.13 -22.26
C TYR A 688 9.25 -8.84 -21.44
N GLN A 689 8.91 -7.77 -22.15
CA GLN A 689 8.42 -6.53 -21.55
C GLN A 689 6.91 -6.45 -21.76
N VAL A 690 6.15 -6.27 -20.68
CA VAL A 690 4.74 -5.89 -20.78
C VAL A 690 4.67 -4.36 -20.71
N VAL A 691 4.11 -3.78 -21.77
CA VAL A 691 4.11 -2.33 -22.06
C VAL A 691 2.70 -1.87 -22.44
N THR A 692 2.44 -0.57 -22.35
CA THR A 692 1.22 0.02 -22.93
C THR A 692 1.24 -0.10 -24.46
N ILE A 693 0.06 0.00 -25.08
CA ILE A 693 -0.05 -0.01 -26.55
C ILE A 693 0.74 1.18 -27.13
N SER A 694 0.61 2.36 -26.55
CA SER A 694 1.35 3.55 -27.00
C SER A 694 2.87 3.37 -26.88
N GLU A 695 3.38 2.81 -25.78
CA GLU A 695 4.81 2.51 -25.62
C GLU A 695 5.28 1.45 -26.62
N MET A 696 4.49 0.40 -26.86
CA MET A 696 4.81 -0.66 -27.80
C MET A 696 4.98 -0.12 -29.22
N PHE A 697 4.05 0.73 -29.68
CA PHE A 697 4.13 1.36 -30.99
C PHE A 697 5.30 2.34 -31.06
N ALA A 698 5.50 3.18 -30.03
CA ALA A 698 6.61 4.12 -29.97
C ALA A 698 7.98 3.41 -30.00
N ALA A 699 8.15 2.33 -29.24
CA ALA A 699 9.39 1.55 -29.19
C ALA A 699 9.71 0.90 -30.55
N LYS A 700 8.70 0.60 -31.37
CA LYS A 700 8.89 0.09 -32.75
C LYS A 700 8.90 1.20 -33.81
N GLY A 701 8.88 2.47 -33.41
CA GLY A 701 8.89 3.61 -34.34
C GLY A 701 7.63 3.71 -35.20
N LYS A 702 6.49 3.22 -34.70
CA LYS A 702 5.19 3.24 -35.39
C LYS A 702 4.27 4.28 -34.76
N THR A 703 3.40 4.86 -35.58
CA THR A 703 2.40 5.86 -35.14
C THR A 703 1.01 5.22 -35.09
N LEU A 704 0.25 5.52 -34.04
CA LEU A 704 -1.16 5.17 -33.91
C LEU A 704 -2.00 6.28 -34.55
N ASN A 705 -2.38 6.11 -35.81
CA ASN A 705 -3.21 7.08 -36.54
C ASN A 705 -4.70 6.88 -36.24
N GLY A 706 -5.44 7.98 -36.23
CA GLY A 706 -6.89 7.98 -36.13
C GLY A 706 -7.58 7.32 -37.32
N GLY A 707 -8.79 6.80 -37.10
CA GLY A 707 -9.58 6.14 -38.15
C GLY A 707 -9.08 4.74 -38.54
N GLN A 708 -7.97 4.27 -37.95
CA GLN A 708 -7.37 2.96 -38.20
C GLN A 708 -7.60 2.00 -37.04
N ILE A 709 -7.64 0.69 -37.35
CA ILE A 709 -7.81 -0.39 -36.38
C ILE A 709 -6.50 -1.15 -36.21
N TYR A 710 -6.12 -1.43 -34.97
CA TYR A 710 -4.89 -2.14 -34.61
C TYR A 710 -5.17 -3.36 -33.74
N THR A 711 -4.56 -4.49 -34.10
CA THR A 711 -4.54 -5.75 -33.31
C THR A 711 -3.15 -6.07 -32.76
N LYS A 712 -2.11 -5.49 -33.37
CA LYS A 712 -0.69 -5.68 -33.02
C LYS A 712 0.16 -4.54 -33.59
N VAL A 713 1.37 -4.36 -33.06
CA VAL A 713 2.43 -3.62 -33.75
C VAL A 713 3.10 -4.55 -34.76
N SER A 714 3.28 -4.06 -35.99
CA SER A 714 3.89 -4.81 -37.10
C SER A 714 5.19 -4.17 -37.57
#